data_AF-M1V5Y8-F1
#
_entry.id   AF-M1V5Y8-F1
#
_cell.length_a   1.000
_cell.length_b   1.000
_cell.length_c   1.000
_cell.angle_alpha   90.00
_cell.angle_beta   90.00
_cell.angle_gamma   90.00
#
_symmetry.space_group_name_H-M   'P 1'
#
loop_
_entity.id
_entity.type
_entity.pdbx_description
1 polymer ?
#
loop_
_entity_poly.entity_id
_entity_poly.type
_entity_poly.pdbx_seq_one_letter_code
_entity_poly.pdbx_strand_id
1 'polypeptide(L)'
;MSAFVVPGWPLRGGVAGSRRSRALYPHHGSAGLLRRRAFPRCTAGDVRGSYTVGRRLPSETPPPLPVPTDYVLISETAEWRRLVEHASEIDRLHLRELMQDVDRVRSLRAEYDGIYLDYSRQRVTKDTIELLFALARRARLVDKIRAMQSGAHINVTERRAVLHTALRAERNASLVVDGTDVVRDVWRVLDHVREFSERVRSGEHRGATGKPLRSVIAVGIGGSYLGPDFVHEAFRTDPEAFEAARGRHLHFLSNVDPVDIKRCTQDLSAEETLIVIVSKSFTTAETLLNARAMREWLWSEMGRSDEVVRLHMVACSSNVPMVEKFGIDPRNTFEFWDWVGGRYSVCSAVGALPLSIQYGFPTFLRFLEGARSVDANFYDVASPLAGNLPVIMGLLGVWNLSFLGYKSRALHPYAEALLKFPAHIQQVDMESNGKHVTLRGDDVDYAVGEIDFGEPGTNGQHSFFQLLHMGQTVPCDFIGFIESQYPLCIEGEPVSNADELMANFFAQPDALAYGKTAAECRAEGRPEWLIPHLVTTGNRPSLTLLLQRLDPYATGQLLALYEHRTAVQGFIWDINSFDQWGVELGKVLAKRVRKQLNESRYFGRPISEEFNASTRDLMERYLRGQVGCVFNEPFDYHRDTDTGRSPL
;
A
#
# COMPACT_ATOMS: atom_id res chain seq x y z
N MET A 1 9.87 -27.82 -24.38
CA MET A 1 10.55 -28.51 -23.26
C MET A 1 9.78 -29.78 -22.94
N SER A 2 10.47 -30.90 -23.01
CA SER A 2 9.95 -32.26 -22.99
C SER A 2 9.52 -32.67 -21.58
N ALA A 3 8.28 -33.11 -21.42
CA ALA A 3 7.74 -33.64 -20.18
C ALA A 3 8.33 -35.02 -19.88
N PHE A 4 8.91 -35.19 -18.70
CA PHE A 4 9.34 -36.49 -18.20
C PHE A 4 8.13 -37.36 -17.88
N VAL A 5 7.96 -38.41 -18.68
CA VAL A 5 7.11 -39.56 -18.43
C VAL A 5 7.92 -40.58 -17.64
N VAL A 6 7.38 -41.06 -16.51
CA VAL A 6 7.89 -42.25 -15.81
C VAL A 6 6.84 -43.37 -15.90
N PRO A 7 7.19 -44.59 -16.33
CA PRO A 7 6.24 -45.68 -16.54
C PRO A 7 6.15 -46.66 -15.36
N GLY A 8 4.90 -46.99 -14.98
CA GLY A 8 4.38 -48.34 -14.71
C GLY A 8 4.76 -49.09 -13.42
N TRP A 9 3.74 -49.63 -12.72
CA TRP A 9 3.53 -51.05 -12.30
C TRP A 9 2.37 -51.14 -11.23
N PRO A 10 1.71 -52.30 -10.99
CA PRO A 10 0.53 -52.77 -11.72
C PRO A 10 -0.77 -52.90 -10.87
N LEU A 11 -1.89 -53.06 -11.58
CA LEU A 11 -3.24 -53.32 -11.06
C LEU A 11 -3.47 -54.80 -10.68
N ARG A 12 -4.11 -55.01 -9.52
CA ARG A 12 -5.03 -56.11 -9.17
C ARG A 12 -6.11 -55.46 -8.27
N GLY A 13 -7.42 -55.64 -8.37
CA GLY A 13 -8.30 -56.57 -9.05
C GLY A 13 -9.54 -56.71 -8.12
N GLY A 14 -10.76 -56.53 -8.62
CA GLY A 14 -11.97 -56.70 -7.81
C GLY A 14 -13.23 -56.15 -8.47
N VAL A 15 -14.06 -57.06 -9.00
CA VAL A 15 -15.28 -56.83 -9.78
C VAL A 15 -16.54 -56.93 -8.91
N ALA A 16 -17.55 -56.09 -9.20
CA ALA A 16 -19.02 -56.31 -9.16
C ALA A 16 -19.74 -55.02 -8.73
N GLY A 17 -20.83 -54.52 -9.30
CA GLY A 17 -21.71 -54.97 -10.37
C GLY A 17 -23.08 -54.30 -10.27
N SER A 18 -23.50 -53.57 -11.33
CA SER A 18 -24.90 -53.23 -11.71
C SER A 18 -25.64 -52.19 -10.81
N ARG A 19 -26.44 -51.21 -11.28
CA ARG A 19 -27.50 -51.16 -12.31
C ARG A 19 -27.84 -49.71 -12.77
N ARG A 20 -28.59 -49.63 -13.89
CA ARG A 20 -28.95 -48.51 -14.78
C ARG A 20 -30.05 -47.55 -14.28
N SER A 21 -30.05 -46.30 -14.77
CA SER A 21 -31.16 -45.58 -15.49
C SER A 21 -30.78 -44.07 -15.63
N ARG A 22 -30.55 -43.46 -16.81
CA ARG A 22 -31.49 -42.89 -17.83
C ARG A 22 -32.69 -42.18 -17.19
N ALA A 23 -33.12 -40.97 -17.54
CA ALA A 23 -32.80 -39.91 -18.52
C ALA A 23 -33.67 -38.67 -18.09
N LEU A 24 -33.45 -37.41 -18.47
CA LEU A 24 -33.91 -36.72 -19.69
C LEU A 24 -33.92 -35.20 -19.38
N TYR A 25 -33.39 -34.38 -20.30
CA TYR A 25 -33.74 -32.95 -20.46
C TYR A 25 -35.10 -32.83 -21.17
N PRO A 26 -35.77 -31.66 -21.12
CA PRO A 26 -35.65 -30.76 -22.28
C PRO A 26 -35.56 -29.26 -21.95
N HIS A 27 -34.91 -28.57 -22.88
CA HIS A 27 -34.90 -27.11 -23.06
C HIS A 27 -36.31 -26.53 -23.27
N HIS A 28 -36.51 -25.28 -22.83
CA HIS A 28 -37.12 -24.23 -23.64
C HIS A 28 -36.63 -22.85 -23.18
N GLY A 29 -36.13 -22.06 -24.13
CA GLY A 29 -35.77 -20.66 -23.93
C GLY A 29 -36.96 -19.73 -24.01
N SER A 30 -36.83 -18.55 -23.40
CA SER A 30 -37.45 -17.32 -23.86
C SER A 30 -36.71 -16.13 -23.25
N ALA A 31 -36.29 -15.22 -24.12
CA ALA A 31 -35.75 -13.93 -23.78
C ALA A 31 -36.83 -13.07 -23.11
N GLY A 32 -36.49 -12.44 -21.99
CA GLY A 32 -37.37 -11.49 -21.29
C GLY A 32 -36.54 -10.40 -20.64
N LEU A 33 -36.72 -9.16 -21.11
CA LEU A 33 -36.17 -7.94 -20.53
C LEU A 33 -36.50 -7.87 -19.03
N LEU A 34 -35.48 -7.94 -18.17
CA LEU A 34 -35.62 -7.58 -16.76
C LEU A 34 -35.32 -6.09 -16.59
N ARG A 35 -36.39 -5.28 -16.64
CA ARG A 35 -36.41 -3.93 -16.05
C ARG A 35 -36.02 -4.06 -14.58
N ARG A 36 -34.89 -3.44 -14.18
CA ARG A 36 -34.54 -3.23 -12.78
C ARG A 36 -35.64 -2.39 -12.12
N ARG A 37 -36.54 -3.04 -11.37
CA ARG A 37 -37.46 -2.36 -10.46
C ARG A 37 -36.62 -1.85 -9.28
N ALA A 38 -36.61 -0.54 -9.11
CA ALA A 38 -36.13 0.11 -7.89
C ALA A 38 -36.88 -0.48 -6.69
N PHE A 39 -36.12 -0.96 -5.70
CA PHE A 39 -36.69 -1.34 -4.42
C PHE A 39 -37.19 -0.08 -3.70
N PRO A 40 -38.41 -0.09 -3.12
CA PRO A 40 -38.92 1.05 -2.40
C PRO A 40 -38.13 1.27 -1.11
N ARG A 41 -37.85 2.55 -0.83
CA ARG A 41 -37.26 3.06 0.42
C ARG A 41 -37.96 2.44 1.64
N CYS A 42 -37.22 1.68 2.46
CA CYS A 42 -37.66 1.39 3.81
C CYS A 42 -37.66 2.69 4.61
N THR A 43 -38.86 3.15 4.96
CA THR A 43 -39.09 4.18 5.97
C THR A 43 -38.53 3.72 7.31
N ALA A 44 -37.71 4.56 7.93
CA ALA A 44 -37.14 4.35 9.25
C ALA A 44 -38.24 4.08 10.29
N GLY A 45 -38.37 2.83 10.71
CA GLY A 45 -39.07 2.44 11.93
C GLY A 45 -38.05 2.29 13.05
N ASP A 46 -38.35 2.91 14.19
CA ASP A 46 -37.57 2.98 15.43
C ASP A 46 -36.81 1.67 15.78
N VAL A 47 -35.49 1.66 15.56
CA VAL A 47 -34.56 0.80 16.31
C VAL A 47 -33.73 1.74 17.19
N ARG A 48 -34.22 1.99 18.40
CA ARG A 48 -33.47 2.75 19.42
C ARG A 48 -32.36 1.87 20.00
N GLY A 49 -31.23 1.83 19.30
CA GLY A 49 -29.93 1.46 19.85
C GLY A 49 -28.98 2.64 19.63
N SER A 50 -28.98 3.61 20.56
CA SER A 50 -28.12 4.79 20.44
C SER A 50 -26.67 4.39 20.74
N TYR A 51 -25.89 4.12 19.70
CA TYR A 51 -24.44 3.98 19.81
C TYR A 51 -23.81 5.38 19.83
N THR A 52 -23.76 6.00 21.00
CA THR A 52 -23.01 7.26 21.18
C THR A 52 -21.51 6.97 21.17
N VAL A 53 -20.86 7.36 20.07
CA VAL A 53 -19.41 7.29 19.86
C VAL A 53 -18.74 8.36 20.72
N GLY A 54 -18.22 7.96 21.88
CA GLY A 54 -17.47 8.82 22.80
C GLY A 54 -16.02 9.03 22.35
N ARG A 55 -15.82 9.81 21.29
CA ARG A 55 -14.65 10.70 21.22
C ARG A 55 -15.22 12.09 21.40
N ARG A 56 -14.67 12.91 22.31
CA ARG A 56 -14.87 14.36 22.17
C ARG A 56 -14.34 14.68 20.78
N LEU A 57 -15.26 14.97 19.85
CA LEU A 57 -14.95 15.80 18.70
C LEU A 57 -14.19 17.02 19.27
N PRO A 58 -13.17 17.55 18.59
CA PRO A 58 -12.69 18.90 18.89
C PRO A 58 -13.92 19.77 19.18
N SER A 59 -13.92 20.60 20.24
CA SER A 59 -15.13 21.29 20.74
C SER A 59 -15.85 22.18 19.73
N GLU A 60 -15.37 22.24 18.49
CA GLU A 60 -16.03 22.82 17.34
C GLU A 60 -15.83 21.86 16.15
N THR A 61 -16.83 21.01 15.85
CA THR A 61 -16.96 20.51 14.48
C THR A 61 -17.45 21.69 13.66
N PRO A 62 -16.62 22.26 12.78
CA PRO A 62 -17.00 23.45 12.03
C PRO A 62 -18.05 23.12 10.97
N PRO A 63 -18.83 24.11 10.50
CA PRO A 63 -19.83 23.89 9.46
C PRO A 63 -19.20 23.37 8.16
N PRO A 64 -19.95 22.60 7.35
CA PRO A 64 -19.51 22.16 6.04
C PRO A 64 -19.08 23.35 5.18
N LEU A 65 -18.12 23.14 4.28
CA LEU A 65 -17.71 24.15 3.31
C LEU A 65 -18.96 24.66 2.56
N PRO A 66 -19.11 25.99 2.36
CA PRO A 66 -20.26 26.54 1.67
C PRO A 66 -20.37 25.93 0.26
N VAL A 67 -21.55 25.40 -0.05
CA VAL A 67 -21.84 24.74 -1.34
C VAL A 67 -22.15 25.81 -2.38
N PRO A 68 -21.34 25.97 -3.44
CA PRO A 68 -21.74 26.76 -4.59
C PRO A 68 -23.02 26.19 -5.19
N THR A 69 -23.99 27.04 -5.53
CA THR A 69 -25.30 26.63 -6.06
C THR A 69 -25.22 25.87 -7.40
N ASP A 70 -24.04 25.75 -7.99
CA ASP A 70 -23.73 25.15 -9.28
C ASP A 70 -22.88 23.86 -9.19
N TYR A 71 -22.75 23.24 -8.00
CA TYR A 71 -22.06 21.95 -7.89
C TYR A 71 -22.82 20.83 -8.61
N VAL A 72 -22.06 20.01 -9.34
CA VAL A 72 -22.50 18.75 -9.93
C VAL A 72 -21.42 17.70 -9.70
N LEU A 73 -21.82 16.44 -9.49
CA LEU A 73 -20.87 15.33 -9.43
C LEU A 73 -20.08 15.25 -10.74
N ILE A 74 -18.83 14.77 -10.68
CA ILE A 74 -18.01 14.62 -11.89
C ILE A 74 -18.70 13.70 -12.92
N SER A 75 -19.47 12.71 -12.47
CA SER A 75 -20.29 11.80 -13.27
C SER A 75 -21.41 12.47 -14.05
N GLU A 76 -21.88 13.64 -13.61
CA GLU A 76 -22.94 14.40 -14.26
C GLU A 76 -22.41 15.37 -15.34
N THR A 77 -21.09 15.49 -15.48
CA THR A 77 -20.47 16.38 -16.46
C THR A 77 -20.54 15.83 -17.88
N ALA A 78 -20.47 16.71 -18.88
CA ALA A 78 -20.47 16.30 -20.28
C ALA A 78 -19.22 15.46 -20.62
N GLU A 79 -18.08 15.79 -20.03
CA GLU A 79 -16.81 15.09 -20.22
C GLU A 79 -16.89 13.64 -19.75
N TRP A 80 -17.51 13.40 -18.59
CA TRP A 80 -17.74 12.04 -18.09
C TRP A 80 -18.69 11.25 -19.00
N ARG A 81 -19.83 11.85 -19.41
CA ARG A 81 -20.77 11.20 -20.33
C ARG A 81 -20.13 10.82 -21.66
N ARG A 82 -19.28 11.69 -22.22
CA ARG A 82 -18.51 11.40 -23.43
C ARG A 82 -17.58 10.22 -23.25
N LEU A 83 -16.94 10.06 -22.09
CA LEU A 83 -16.10 8.89 -21.80
C LEU A 83 -16.93 7.60 -21.64
N VAL A 84 -18.13 7.67 -21.07
CA VAL A 84 -19.06 6.53 -21.01
C VAL A 84 -19.49 6.10 -22.42
N GLU A 85 -19.84 7.06 -23.28
CA GLU A 85 -20.18 6.78 -24.68
C GLU A 85 -18.97 6.19 -25.42
N HIS A 86 -17.79 6.80 -25.27
CA HIS A 86 -16.56 6.36 -25.91
C HIS A 86 -16.12 4.96 -25.45
N ALA A 87 -16.36 4.59 -24.19
CA ALA A 87 -16.08 3.23 -23.71
C ALA A 87 -16.86 2.16 -24.52
N SER A 88 -18.06 2.48 -25.00
CA SER A 88 -18.84 1.59 -25.87
C SER A 88 -18.24 1.45 -27.27
N GLU A 89 -17.50 2.46 -27.74
CA GLU A 89 -16.74 2.41 -29.00
C GLU A 89 -15.47 1.57 -28.84
N ILE A 90 -14.74 1.81 -27.75
CA ILE A 90 -13.55 1.04 -27.37
C ILE A 90 -13.89 -0.45 -27.14
N ASP A 91 -15.11 -0.77 -26.71
CA ASP A 91 -15.52 -2.15 -26.53
C ASP A 91 -15.51 -2.98 -27.82
N ARG A 92 -15.64 -2.32 -28.97
CA ARG A 92 -15.58 -2.94 -30.30
C ARG A 92 -14.15 -3.16 -30.80
N LEU A 93 -13.16 -2.59 -30.12
CA LEU A 93 -11.75 -2.68 -30.50
C LEU A 93 -11.03 -3.72 -29.65
N HIS A 94 -10.08 -4.40 -30.29
CA HIS A 94 -9.21 -5.37 -29.63
C HIS A 94 -7.76 -4.87 -29.63
N LEU A 95 -7.03 -5.07 -28.52
CA LEU A 95 -5.62 -4.68 -28.41
C LEU A 95 -4.75 -5.24 -29.54
N ARG A 96 -5.02 -6.48 -29.99
CA ARG A 96 -4.39 -7.08 -31.19
C ARG A 96 -4.45 -6.20 -32.44
N GLU A 97 -5.55 -5.50 -32.67
CA GLU A 97 -5.70 -4.57 -33.81
C GLU A 97 -5.00 -3.24 -33.49
N LEU A 98 -5.22 -2.71 -32.29
CA LEU A 98 -4.64 -1.44 -31.83
C LEU A 98 -3.10 -1.45 -31.78
N MET A 99 -2.48 -2.61 -31.61
CA MET A 99 -1.03 -2.79 -31.58
C MET A 99 -0.41 -2.90 -32.98
N GLN A 100 -1.21 -3.07 -34.04
CA GLN A 100 -0.73 -3.02 -35.43
C GLN A 100 -0.48 -1.59 -35.90
N ASP A 101 -1.13 -0.60 -35.27
CA ASP A 101 -0.87 0.82 -35.50
C ASP A 101 0.42 1.25 -34.80
N VAL A 102 1.52 1.21 -35.55
CA VAL A 102 2.86 1.56 -35.07
C VAL A 102 2.93 3.02 -34.58
N ASP A 103 2.20 3.93 -35.21
CA ASP A 103 2.20 5.35 -34.83
C ASP A 103 1.44 5.56 -33.53
N ARG A 104 0.31 4.87 -33.32
CA ARG A 104 -0.36 4.81 -32.01
C ARG A 104 0.59 4.26 -30.95
N VAL A 105 1.20 3.11 -31.19
CA VAL A 105 2.12 2.46 -30.23
C VAL A 105 3.28 3.38 -29.84
N ARG A 106 3.85 4.12 -30.80
CA ARG A 106 4.91 5.10 -30.52
C ARG A 106 4.41 6.33 -29.77
N SER A 107 3.18 6.76 -30.03
CA SER A 107 2.59 7.91 -29.34
C SER A 107 2.15 7.63 -27.90
N LEU A 108 1.91 6.37 -27.54
CA LEU A 108 1.49 5.95 -26.19
C LEU A 108 2.69 5.55 -25.33
N ARG A 109 3.66 6.46 -25.29
CA ARG A 109 4.90 6.36 -24.52
C ARG A 109 5.19 7.71 -23.87
N ALA A 110 5.73 7.69 -22.68
CA ALA A 110 6.23 8.88 -22.02
C ALA A 110 7.52 8.53 -21.27
N GLU A 111 8.44 9.48 -21.19
CA GLU A 111 9.72 9.28 -20.53
C GLU A 111 10.05 10.51 -19.70
N TYR A 112 10.52 10.28 -18.48
CA TYR A 112 11.03 11.33 -17.62
C TYR A 112 12.12 10.76 -16.73
N ASP A 113 13.30 11.39 -16.75
CA ASP A 113 14.43 11.10 -15.86
C ASP A 113 14.76 9.59 -15.75
N GLY A 114 14.88 8.92 -16.90
CA GLY A 114 15.23 7.49 -16.97
C GLY A 114 14.06 6.52 -16.69
N ILE A 115 12.86 7.02 -16.41
CA ILE A 115 11.63 6.21 -16.30
C ILE A 115 10.97 6.16 -17.67
N TYR A 116 11.00 5.00 -18.33
CA TYR A 116 10.29 4.77 -19.58
C TYR A 116 8.93 4.12 -19.31
N LEU A 117 7.84 4.83 -19.62
CA LEU A 117 6.46 4.36 -19.51
C LEU A 117 5.91 4.00 -20.90
N ASP A 118 5.61 2.73 -21.13
CA ASP A 118 4.81 2.24 -22.26
C ASP A 118 3.40 1.91 -21.76
N TYR A 119 2.40 2.59 -22.33
CA TYR A 119 0.99 2.36 -22.04
C TYR A 119 0.21 2.02 -23.32
N SER A 120 0.90 1.54 -24.37
CA SER A 120 0.28 1.20 -25.65
C SER A 120 -0.67 0.00 -25.56
N ARG A 121 -0.46 -0.85 -24.56
CA ARG A 121 -1.28 -2.02 -24.24
C ARG A 121 -2.47 -1.68 -23.32
N GLN A 122 -2.77 -0.41 -23.11
CA GLN A 122 -4.05 0.03 -22.55
C GLN A 122 -5.13 0.03 -23.64
N ARG A 123 -6.39 -0.24 -23.26
CA ARG A 123 -7.55 -0.15 -24.16
C ARG A 123 -7.93 1.32 -24.39
N VAL A 124 -7.07 2.04 -25.11
CA VAL A 124 -7.18 3.49 -25.37
C VAL A 124 -6.78 3.81 -26.82
N THR A 125 -7.39 4.83 -27.40
CA THR A 125 -6.96 5.52 -28.62
C THR A 125 -6.42 6.91 -28.29
N LYS A 126 -5.94 7.65 -29.31
CA LYS A 126 -5.57 9.06 -29.13
C LYS A 126 -6.76 9.88 -28.60
N ASP A 127 -7.95 9.66 -29.17
CA ASP A 127 -9.19 10.30 -28.73
C ASP A 127 -9.52 9.97 -27.27
N THR A 128 -9.28 8.73 -26.81
CA THR A 128 -9.47 8.37 -25.40
C THR A 128 -8.59 9.22 -24.50
N ILE A 129 -7.31 9.40 -24.85
CA ILE A 129 -6.37 10.21 -24.07
C ILE A 129 -6.80 11.68 -24.05
N GLU A 130 -7.23 12.23 -25.18
CA GLU A 130 -7.74 13.60 -25.25
C GLU A 130 -9.00 13.82 -24.39
N LEU A 131 -9.91 12.84 -24.38
CA LEU A 131 -11.10 12.83 -23.53
C LEU A 131 -10.74 12.75 -22.04
N LEU A 132 -9.76 11.94 -21.66
CA LEU A 132 -9.26 11.86 -20.29
C LEU A 132 -8.63 13.19 -19.85
N PHE A 133 -7.87 13.86 -20.72
CA PHE A 133 -7.37 15.20 -20.43
C PHE A 133 -8.48 16.24 -20.36
N ALA A 134 -9.56 16.11 -21.13
CA ALA A 134 -10.74 16.95 -20.99
C ALA A 134 -11.41 16.77 -19.63
N LEU A 135 -11.55 15.52 -19.17
CA LEU A 135 -12.03 15.22 -17.82
C LEU A 135 -11.11 15.82 -16.74
N ALA A 136 -9.79 15.70 -16.91
CA ALA A 136 -8.82 16.29 -15.97
C ALA A 136 -8.94 17.82 -15.87
N ARG A 137 -9.16 18.51 -17.00
CA ARG A 137 -9.45 19.94 -17.01
C ARG A 137 -10.77 20.24 -16.30
N ARG A 138 -11.82 19.46 -16.56
CA ARG A 138 -13.13 19.62 -15.90
C ARG A 138 -13.05 19.43 -14.39
N ALA A 139 -12.29 18.45 -13.93
CA ALA A 139 -12.02 18.17 -12.52
C ALA A 139 -11.06 19.18 -11.85
N ARG A 140 -10.55 20.15 -12.61
CA ARG A 140 -9.58 21.17 -12.17
C ARG A 140 -8.30 20.56 -11.59
N LEU A 141 -7.81 19.48 -12.22
CA LEU A 141 -6.64 18.73 -11.75
C LEU A 141 -5.42 19.63 -11.50
N VAL A 142 -5.09 20.50 -12.44
CA VAL A 142 -3.95 21.44 -12.32
C VAL A 142 -4.06 22.34 -11.10
N ASP A 143 -5.26 22.84 -10.79
CA ASP A 143 -5.48 23.68 -9.60
C ASP A 143 -5.30 22.87 -8.31
N LYS A 144 -5.77 21.62 -8.29
CA LYS A 144 -5.61 20.71 -7.14
C LYS A 144 -4.13 20.35 -6.92
N ILE A 145 -3.37 20.13 -8.00
CA ILE A 145 -1.91 19.91 -7.95
C ILE A 145 -1.20 21.14 -7.37
N ARG A 146 -1.53 22.35 -7.85
CA ARG A 146 -0.96 23.61 -7.31
C ARG A 146 -1.34 23.86 -5.86
N ALA A 147 -2.58 23.51 -5.47
CA ALA A 147 -3.04 23.61 -4.09
C ALA A 147 -2.23 22.67 -3.17
N MET A 148 -1.95 21.44 -3.61
CA MET A 148 -1.05 20.52 -2.91
C MET A 148 0.38 21.09 -2.81
N GLN A 149 0.95 21.56 -3.91
CA GLN A 149 2.31 22.12 -3.97
C GLN A 149 2.50 23.33 -3.05
N SER A 150 1.50 24.20 -2.96
CA SER A 150 1.54 25.42 -2.14
C SER A 150 1.26 25.18 -0.66
N GLY A 151 0.92 23.95 -0.25
CA GLY A 151 0.56 23.65 1.13
C GLY A 151 -0.83 24.13 1.54
N ALA A 152 -1.72 24.38 0.58
CA ALA A 152 -3.12 24.62 0.88
C ALA A 152 -3.71 23.42 1.66
N HIS A 153 -4.67 23.69 2.53
CA HIS A 153 -5.31 22.67 3.36
C HIS A 153 -6.31 21.81 2.57
N ILE A 154 -5.79 20.97 1.67
CA ILE A 154 -6.59 20.13 0.77
C ILE A 154 -7.14 18.86 1.44
N ASN A 155 -6.61 18.47 2.61
CA ASN A 155 -7.27 17.49 3.47
C ASN A 155 -8.37 18.20 4.25
N VAL A 156 -9.52 18.38 3.61
CA VAL A 156 -10.61 19.25 4.09
C VAL A 156 -11.29 18.72 5.36
N THR A 157 -11.36 17.40 5.54
CA THR A 157 -12.06 16.78 6.68
C THR A 157 -11.24 16.87 7.97
N GLU A 158 -9.91 17.00 7.86
CA GLU A 158 -9.01 17.22 9.00
C GLU A 158 -8.42 18.64 9.04
N ARG A 159 -8.71 19.48 8.03
CA ARG A 159 -8.15 20.84 7.86
C ARG A 159 -6.62 20.86 7.91
N ARG A 160 -6.00 20.02 7.09
CA ARG A 160 -4.54 19.90 7.04
C ARG A 160 -4.01 20.13 5.64
N ALA A 161 -2.81 20.68 5.59
CA ALA A 161 -1.96 20.58 4.41
C ALA A 161 -1.58 19.10 4.14
N VAL A 162 -1.16 18.83 2.90
CA VAL A 162 -0.69 17.50 2.48
C VAL A 162 0.66 17.70 1.81
N LEU A 163 1.73 17.45 2.56
CA LEU A 163 3.07 17.97 2.22
C LEU A 163 4.17 16.91 2.30
N HIS A 164 3.87 15.65 2.03
CA HIS A 164 4.90 14.61 1.99
C HIS A 164 6.03 14.92 1.00
N THR A 165 5.78 15.74 -0.03
CA THR A 165 6.80 16.27 -0.95
C THR A 165 7.80 17.23 -0.28
N ALA A 166 7.37 17.96 0.77
CA ALA A 166 8.27 18.81 1.55
C ALA A 166 9.35 18.01 2.30
N LEU A 167 9.10 16.73 2.60
CA LEU A 167 10.05 15.82 3.26
C LEU A 167 11.31 15.54 2.43
N ARG A 168 11.22 15.77 1.12
CA ARG A 168 12.25 15.48 0.12
C ARG A 168 12.66 16.72 -0.69
N ALA A 169 12.17 17.89 -0.30
CA ALA A 169 12.56 19.17 -0.91
C ALA A 169 14.06 19.47 -0.68
N GLU A 170 14.64 20.28 -1.57
CA GLU A 170 16.02 20.73 -1.40
C GLU A 170 16.21 21.51 -0.09
N ARG A 171 17.41 21.46 0.49
CA ARG A 171 17.73 22.13 1.77
C ARG A 171 17.47 23.63 1.77
N ASN A 172 17.71 24.27 0.63
CA ASN A 172 17.57 25.70 0.41
C ASN A 172 16.18 26.08 -0.12
N ALA A 173 15.28 25.12 -0.37
CA ALA A 173 13.90 25.42 -0.70
C ALA A 173 13.19 26.03 0.52
N SER A 174 12.09 26.74 0.28
CA SER A 174 11.26 27.33 1.34
C SER A 174 9.80 27.11 1.01
N LEU A 175 9.05 26.67 2.00
CA LEU A 175 7.61 26.51 1.91
C LEU A 175 7.00 26.93 3.25
N VAL A 176 6.36 28.10 3.26
CA VAL A 176 5.76 28.65 4.47
C VAL A 176 4.29 28.26 4.55
N VAL A 177 3.92 27.53 5.60
CA VAL A 177 2.54 27.11 5.88
C VAL A 177 2.23 27.49 7.32
N ASP A 178 1.10 28.18 7.51
CA ASP A 178 0.65 28.67 8.82
C ASP A 178 1.73 29.46 9.60
N GLY A 179 2.56 30.21 8.86
CA GLY A 179 3.64 31.05 9.40
C GLY A 179 4.96 30.33 9.65
N THR A 180 5.06 29.02 9.38
CA THR A 180 6.26 28.21 9.61
C THR A 180 6.86 27.72 8.29
N ASP A 181 8.18 27.86 8.12
CA ASP A 181 8.90 27.26 6.98
C ASP A 181 9.12 25.77 7.22
N VAL A 182 8.23 24.94 6.67
CA VAL A 182 8.20 23.49 6.95
C VAL A 182 9.43 22.78 6.40
N VAL A 183 10.07 23.30 5.35
CA VAL A 183 11.28 22.68 4.76
C VAL A 183 12.46 22.82 5.73
N ARG A 184 12.57 23.96 6.43
CA ARG A 184 13.61 24.14 7.46
C ARG A 184 13.44 23.17 8.61
N ASP A 185 12.20 22.95 9.05
CA ASP A 185 11.89 21.97 10.09
C ASP A 185 12.22 20.53 9.65
N VAL A 186 11.91 20.19 8.39
CA VAL A 186 12.31 18.92 7.78
C VAL A 186 13.83 18.73 7.87
N TRP A 187 14.60 19.70 7.41
CA TRP A 187 16.06 19.57 7.40
C TRP A 187 16.68 19.58 8.79
N ARG A 188 16.09 20.27 9.77
CA ARG A 188 16.47 20.14 11.19
C ARG A 188 16.37 18.70 11.68
N VAL A 189 15.26 18.02 11.36
CA VAL A 189 15.08 16.61 11.73
C VAL A 189 16.01 15.69 10.94
N LEU A 190 16.19 15.92 9.63
CA LEU A 190 17.11 15.12 8.81
C LEU A 190 18.57 15.27 9.26
N ASP A 191 18.99 16.47 9.67
CA ASP A 191 20.31 16.70 10.28
C ASP A 191 20.47 15.92 11.58
N HIS A 192 19.44 15.93 12.43
CA HIS A 192 19.44 15.15 13.66
C HIS A 192 19.52 13.65 13.38
N VAL A 193 18.76 13.15 12.39
CA VAL A 193 18.84 11.74 11.93
C VAL A 193 20.24 11.41 11.43
N ARG A 194 20.84 12.27 10.60
CA ARG A 194 22.20 12.09 10.09
C ARG A 194 23.19 11.94 11.25
N GLU A 195 23.24 12.92 12.15
CA GLU A 195 24.16 12.93 13.29
C GLU A 195 23.96 11.70 14.18
N PHE A 196 22.72 11.37 14.53
CA PHE A 196 22.45 10.20 15.36
C PHE A 196 22.84 8.89 14.68
N SER A 197 22.47 8.73 13.40
CA SER A 197 22.79 7.51 12.64
C SER A 197 24.29 7.32 12.47
N GLU A 198 25.06 8.40 12.28
CA GLU A 198 26.53 8.35 12.21
C GLU A 198 27.17 7.95 13.54
N ARG A 199 26.66 8.47 14.67
CA ARG A 199 27.12 8.04 16.01
C ARG A 199 26.85 6.56 16.28
N VAL A 200 25.67 6.05 15.89
CA VAL A 200 25.34 4.62 16.01
C VAL A 200 26.24 3.77 15.12
N ARG A 201 26.45 4.17 13.87
CA ARG A 201 27.23 3.41 12.88
C ARG A 201 28.73 3.40 13.19
N SER A 202 29.28 4.49 13.70
CA SER A 202 30.68 4.59 14.12
C SER A 202 30.98 3.88 15.44
N GLY A 203 29.95 3.53 16.22
CA GLY A 203 30.10 2.94 17.55
C GLY A 203 30.43 3.96 18.65
N GLU A 204 30.19 5.25 18.39
CA GLU A 204 30.21 6.30 19.42
C GLU A 204 28.98 6.16 20.34
N HIS A 205 27.80 5.94 19.76
CA HIS A 205 26.59 5.59 20.52
C HIS A 205 26.61 4.09 20.82
N ARG A 206 26.81 3.75 22.09
CA ARG A 206 26.93 2.36 22.57
C ARG A 206 25.72 1.96 23.40
N GLY A 207 25.42 0.66 23.41
CA GLY A 207 24.43 0.08 24.31
C GLY A 207 24.85 0.19 25.77
N ALA A 208 23.94 -0.17 26.68
CA ALA A 208 24.12 -0.11 28.13
C ALA A 208 25.31 -0.96 28.64
N THR A 209 25.75 -1.96 27.87
CA THR A 209 26.93 -2.79 28.17
C THR A 209 28.22 -2.30 27.51
N GLY A 210 28.17 -1.16 26.81
CA GLY A 210 29.30 -0.60 26.06
C GLY A 210 29.51 -1.24 24.68
N LYS A 211 28.69 -2.21 24.28
CA LYS A 211 28.76 -2.83 22.95
C LYS A 211 28.20 -1.92 21.84
N PRO A 212 28.71 -2.01 20.60
CA PRO A 212 28.14 -1.28 19.47
C PRO A 212 26.76 -1.84 19.10
N LEU A 213 25.84 -0.95 18.70
CA LEU A 213 24.50 -1.34 18.27
C LEU A 213 24.51 -1.71 16.78
N ARG A 214 24.48 -3.01 16.47
CA ARG A 214 24.53 -3.56 15.11
C ARG A 214 23.15 -3.89 14.55
N SER A 215 22.21 -4.21 15.43
CA SER A 215 20.85 -4.58 15.04
C SER A 215 19.88 -3.46 15.38
N VAL A 216 18.85 -3.30 14.55
CA VAL A 216 17.76 -2.36 14.76
C VAL A 216 16.43 -3.11 14.63
N ILE A 217 15.53 -2.90 15.58
CA ILE A 217 14.12 -3.30 15.46
C ILE A 217 13.27 -2.03 15.37
N ALA A 218 12.71 -1.77 14.20
CA ALA A 218 11.74 -0.70 13.98
C ALA A 218 10.33 -1.19 14.32
N VAL A 219 9.70 -0.57 15.32
CA VAL A 219 8.39 -0.94 15.85
C VAL A 219 7.34 0.03 15.32
N GLY A 220 6.46 -0.44 14.44
CA GLY A 220 5.45 0.41 13.79
C GLY A 220 4.45 -0.43 12.98
N ILE A 221 3.26 0.09 12.73
CA ILE A 221 2.22 -0.61 11.97
C ILE A 221 1.67 0.27 10.84
N GLY A 222 1.19 -0.35 9.76
CA GLY A 222 0.68 0.36 8.59
C GLY A 222 1.77 1.24 7.98
N GLY A 223 1.51 2.53 7.86
CA GLY A 223 2.42 3.47 7.18
C GLY A 223 3.73 3.70 7.93
N SER A 224 3.77 3.39 9.23
CA SER A 224 4.98 3.41 10.06
C SER A 224 5.91 2.20 9.82
N TYR A 225 5.53 1.27 8.95
CA TYR A 225 6.25 0.03 8.67
C TYR A 225 6.33 -0.26 7.16
N LEU A 226 5.20 -0.27 6.44
CA LEU A 226 5.13 -0.78 5.07
C LEU A 226 6.06 -0.05 4.10
N GLY A 227 6.12 1.28 4.17
CA GLY A 227 7.03 2.07 3.34
C GLY A 227 8.51 1.78 3.66
N PRO A 228 8.94 1.92 4.94
CA PRO A 228 10.30 1.55 5.35
C PRO A 228 10.71 0.11 5.01
N ASP A 229 9.82 -0.88 5.15
CA ASP A 229 10.10 -2.29 4.82
C ASP A 229 10.27 -2.49 3.31
N PHE A 230 9.44 -1.84 2.49
CA PHE A 230 9.64 -1.79 1.04
C PHE A 230 11.02 -1.24 0.67
N VAL A 231 11.39 -0.08 1.22
CA VAL A 231 12.67 0.56 0.90
C VAL A 231 13.84 -0.28 1.41
N HIS A 232 13.72 -0.89 2.59
CA HIS A 232 14.70 -1.83 3.11
C HIS A 232 14.93 -2.99 2.13
N GLU A 233 13.87 -3.70 1.74
CA GLU A 233 14.00 -4.83 0.81
C GLU A 233 14.59 -4.42 -0.55
N ALA A 234 14.22 -3.25 -1.07
CA ALA A 234 14.78 -2.72 -2.32
C ALA A 234 16.29 -2.46 -2.23
N PHE A 235 16.80 -2.06 -1.05
CA PHE A 235 18.21 -1.69 -0.85
C PHE A 235 19.09 -2.86 -0.43
N ARG A 236 18.51 -3.95 0.09
CA ARG A 236 19.27 -5.08 0.64
C ARG A 236 20.30 -5.65 -0.31
N THR A 237 20.03 -5.64 -1.61
CA THR A 237 20.90 -6.21 -2.65
C THR A 237 21.50 -5.17 -3.59
N ASP A 238 21.18 -3.88 -3.45
CA ASP A 238 21.90 -2.83 -4.18
C ASP A 238 23.38 -2.83 -3.75
N PRO A 239 24.36 -2.85 -4.68
CA PRO A 239 25.77 -3.04 -4.32
C PRO A 239 26.33 -2.01 -3.32
N GLU A 240 25.97 -0.73 -3.48
CA GLU A 240 26.47 0.34 -2.62
C GLU A 240 25.80 0.30 -1.25
N ALA A 241 24.47 0.12 -1.22
CA ALA A 241 23.72 0.02 0.02
C ALA A 241 24.09 -1.25 0.81
N PHE A 242 24.28 -2.38 0.13
CA PHE A 242 24.73 -3.64 0.73
C PHE A 242 26.08 -3.47 1.44
N GLU A 243 27.05 -2.84 0.77
CA GLU A 243 28.36 -2.58 1.39
C GLU A 243 28.23 -1.67 2.61
N ALA A 244 27.44 -0.59 2.50
CA ALA A 244 27.18 0.31 3.60
C ALA A 244 26.46 -0.36 4.79
N ALA A 245 25.75 -1.45 4.56
CA ALA A 245 25.01 -2.24 5.55
C ALA A 245 25.81 -3.42 6.14
N ARG A 246 27.05 -3.65 5.71
CA ARG A 246 27.84 -4.82 6.13
C ARG A 246 27.92 -4.95 7.65
N GLY A 247 27.48 -6.11 8.15
CA GLY A 247 27.48 -6.42 9.60
C GLY A 247 26.41 -5.69 10.42
N ARG A 248 25.38 -5.12 9.77
CA ARG A 248 24.22 -4.50 10.41
C ARG A 248 22.94 -5.19 9.99
N HIS A 249 21.95 -5.17 10.88
CA HIS A 249 20.67 -5.84 10.66
C HIS A 249 19.52 -4.89 10.99
N LEU A 250 18.50 -4.87 10.12
CA LEU A 250 17.26 -4.12 10.35
C LEU A 250 16.09 -5.10 10.29
N HIS A 251 15.26 -5.05 11.32
CA HIS A 251 14.05 -5.85 11.46
C HIS A 251 12.86 -4.91 11.70
N PHE A 252 11.68 -5.37 11.31
CA PHE A 252 10.44 -4.64 11.51
C PHE A 252 9.46 -5.44 12.36
N LEU A 253 9.03 -4.87 13.47
CA LEU A 253 8.03 -5.44 14.36
C LEU A 253 6.71 -4.67 14.19
N SER A 254 5.70 -5.30 13.60
CA SER A 254 4.47 -4.61 13.21
C SER A 254 3.21 -5.18 13.84
N ASN A 255 3.07 -6.51 13.85
CA ASN A 255 1.86 -7.16 14.32
C ASN A 255 1.86 -7.23 15.85
N VAL A 256 0.68 -7.07 16.46
CA VAL A 256 0.49 -7.23 17.91
C VAL A 256 0.52 -8.70 18.35
N ASP A 257 0.43 -9.63 17.39
CA ASP A 257 0.64 -11.06 17.64
C ASP A 257 2.04 -11.30 18.23
N PRO A 258 2.17 -11.90 19.43
CA PRO A 258 3.47 -12.16 20.06
C PRO A 258 4.39 -13.08 19.24
N VAL A 259 3.88 -13.79 18.23
CA VAL A 259 4.73 -14.50 17.26
C VAL A 259 5.65 -13.54 16.50
N ASP A 260 5.19 -12.33 16.17
CA ASP A 260 6.00 -11.34 15.46
C ASP A 260 7.16 -10.85 16.33
N ILE A 261 6.91 -10.66 17.63
CA ILE A 261 7.97 -10.42 18.63
C ILE A 261 9.00 -11.54 18.60
N LYS A 262 8.54 -12.80 18.71
CA LYS A 262 9.44 -13.96 18.73
C LYS A 262 10.29 -14.03 17.46
N ARG A 263 9.71 -13.78 16.29
CA ARG A 263 10.42 -13.76 15.01
C ARG A 263 11.43 -12.62 14.93
N CYS A 264 11.06 -11.42 15.39
CA CYS A 264 11.93 -10.24 15.34
C CYS A 264 13.12 -10.35 16.27
N THR A 265 12.96 -10.92 17.46
CA THR A 265 14.04 -11.04 18.45
C THR A 265 14.83 -12.33 18.32
N GLN A 266 14.47 -13.21 17.38
CA GLN A 266 15.15 -14.48 17.21
C GLN A 266 16.60 -14.24 16.75
N ASP A 267 17.54 -14.90 17.41
CA ASP A 267 18.99 -14.84 17.13
C ASP A 267 19.63 -13.45 17.27
N LEU A 268 18.92 -12.48 17.86
CA LEU A 268 19.44 -11.14 18.17
C LEU A 268 20.00 -11.05 19.60
N SER A 269 21.11 -10.34 19.75
CA SER A 269 21.62 -9.93 21.06
C SER A 269 20.98 -8.62 21.50
N ALA A 270 20.29 -8.61 22.63
CA ALA A 270 19.69 -7.39 23.20
C ALA A 270 20.73 -6.29 23.45
N GLU A 271 21.94 -6.67 23.87
CA GLU A 271 23.06 -5.76 24.13
C GLU A 271 23.60 -5.04 22.88
N GLU A 272 23.32 -5.57 21.68
CA GLU A 272 23.73 -4.98 20.40
C GLU A 272 22.53 -4.47 19.58
N THR A 273 21.33 -4.38 20.18
CA THR A 273 20.09 -4.03 19.46
C THR A 273 19.54 -2.68 19.88
N LEU A 274 19.24 -1.82 18.91
CA LEU A 274 18.50 -0.57 19.06
C LEU A 274 17.01 -0.77 18.70
N ILE A 275 16.11 -0.23 19.50
CA ILE A 275 14.67 -0.21 19.24
C ILE A 275 14.27 1.18 18.76
N VAL A 276 13.66 1.26 17.58
CA VAL A 276 13.12 2.50 17.01
C VAL A 276 11.60 2.44 17.06
N ILE A 277 10.95 3.19 17.95
CA ILE A 277 9.49 3.22 18.06
C ILE A 277 8.92 4.26 17.12
N VAL A 278 8.07 3.85 16.19
CA VAL A 278 7.48 4.73 15.18
C VAL A 278 5.98 4.86 15.42
N SER A 279 5.56 5.97 16.04
CA SER A 279 4.15 6.25 16.30
C SER A 279 3.89 7.75 16.40
N LYS A 280 3.10 8.28 15.46
CA LYS A 280 2.79 9.73 15.39
C LYS A 280 2.25 10.29 16.69
N SER A 281 1.20 9.65 17.20
CA SER A 281 0.51 10.05 18.42
C SER A 281 1.11 9.44 19.68
N PHE A 282 1.98 8.43 19.53
CA PHE A 282 2.48 7.60 20.62
C PHE A 282 1.38 6.92 21.46
N THR A 283 0.21 6.68 20.84
CA THR A 283 -0.95 6.06 21.51
C THR A 283 -1.54 4.87 20.74
N THR A 284 -0.97 4.51 19.59
CA THR A 284 -1.38 3.31 18.83
C THR A 284 -1.25 2.08 19.71
N ALA A 285 -2.35 1.35 19.90
CA ALA A 285 -2.43 0.31 20.92
C ALA A 285 -1.45 -0.84 20.67
N GLU A 286 -1.37 -1.29 19.42
CA GLU A 286 -0.49 -2.34 18.92
C GLU A 286 0.97 -1.93 19.09
N THR A 287 1.37 -0.78 18.53
CA THR A 287 2.74 -0.26 18.60
C THR A 287 3.21 -0.04 20.03
N LEU A 288 2.37 0.52 20.91
CA LEU A 288 2.77 0.78 22.29
C LEU A 288 2.86 -0.51 23.13
N LEU A 289 2.03 -1.52 22.85
CA LEU A 289 2.18 -2.84 23.47
C LEU A 289 3.48 -3.50 23.03
N ASN A 290 3.79 -3.47 21.73
CA ASN A 290 5.06 -3.98 21.21
C ASN A 290 6.27 -3.22 21.73
N ALA A 291 6.19 -1.88 21.85
CA ALA A 291 7.23 -1.06 22.45
C ALA A 291 7.52 -1.48 23.91
N ARG A 292 6.47 -1.69 24.71
CA ARG A 292 6.62 -2.22 26.08
C ARG A 292 7.21 -3.64 26.10
N ALA A 293 6.79 -4.50 25.17
CA ALA A 293 7.34 -5.85 25.07
C ALA A 293 8.84 -5.83 24.70
N MET A 294 9.26 -4.93 23.80
CA MET A 294 10.68 -4.74 23.48
C MET A 294 11.46 -4.21 24.68
N ARG A 295 10.87 -3.30 25.46
CA ARG A 295 11.47 -2.85 26.72
C ARG A 295 11.65 -3.98 27.72
N GLU A 296 10.64 -4.82 27.92
CA GLU A 296 10.77 -6.01 28.77
C GLU A 296 11.81 -7.01 28.24
N TRP A 297 11.91 -7.19 26.92
CA TRP A 297 12.95 -8.03 26.31
C TRP A 297 14.36 -7.47 26.55
N LEU A 298 14.58 -6.18 26.40
CA LEU A 298 15.86 -5.55 26.73
C LEU A 298 16.19 -5.72 28.23
N TRP A 299 15.20 -5.52 29.10
CA TRP A 299 15.37 -5.66 30.55
C TRP A 299 15.55 -7.12 31.00
N SER A 300 14.98 -8.11 30.33
CA SER A 300 15.18 -9.51 30.69
C SER A 300 16.63 -9.95 30.48
N GLU A 301 17.30 -9.36 29.48
CA GLU A 301 18.69 -9.68 29.14
C GLU A 301 19.72 -8.80 29.87
N MET A 302 19.42 -7.52 30.12
CA MET A 302 20.38 -6.54 30.67
C MET A 302 20.03 -6.01 32.07
N GLY A 303 18.90 -6.44 32.64
CA GLY A 303 18.37 -5.94 33.91
C GLY A 303 17.49 -4.69 33.75
N ARG A 304 16.58 -4.49 34.71
CA ARG A 304 15.66 -3.34 34.74
C ARG A 304 16.38 -2.06 35.15
N SER A 305 16.63 -1.19 34.18
CA SER A 305 17.28 0.11 34.39
C SER A 305 16.80 1.14 33.37
N ASP A 306 16.66 2.39 33.81
CA ASP A 306 16.38 3.53 32.94
C ASP A 306 17.52 3.76 31.94
N GLU A 307 18.75 3.37 32.30
CA GLU A 307 19.93 3.42 31.43
C GLU A 307 19.73 2.57 30.16
N VAL A 308 19.15 1.38 30.31
CA VAL A 308 18.88 0.47 29.19
C VAL A 308 17.89 1.12 28.23
N VAL A 309 16.80 1.68 28.74
CA VAL A 309 15.80 2.37 27.90
C VAL A 309 16.46 3.56 27.20
N ARG A 310 17.21 4.38 27.93
CA ARG A 310 17.85 5.60 27.41
C ARG A 310 18.80 5.32 26.25
N LEU A 311 19.58 4.24 26.32
CA LEU A 311 20.61 3.90 25.32
C LEU A 311 20.12 2.99 24.19
N HIS A 312 19.08 2.17 24.43
CA HIS A 312 18.58 1.20 23.46
C HIS A 312 17.24 1.57 22.83
N MET A 313 16.56 2.64 23.24
CA MET A 313 15.25 3.00 22.70
C MET A 313 15.21 4.45 22.23
N VAL A 314 14.74 4.65 21.01
CA VAL A 314 14.50 5.96 20.39
C VAL A 314 13.08 6.02 19.81
N ALA A 315 12.58 7.22 19.52
CA ALA A 315 11.21 7.39 19.03
C ALA A 315 11.13 8.32 17.82
N CYS A 316 10.36 7.93 16.81
CA CYS A 316 9.85 8.81 15.77
C CYS A 316 8.41 9.20 16.15
N SER A 317 8.20 10.43 16.64
CA SER A 317 6.89 10.87 17.16
C SER A 317 6.76 12.39 17.20
N SER A 318 5.51 12.86 17.15
CA SER A 318 5.16 14.26 17.44
C SER A 318 4.81 14.50 18.91
N ASN A 319 4.70 13.43 19.72
CA ASN A 319 4.21 13.50 21.10
C ASN A 319 5.34 13.32 22.12
N VAL A 320 6.23 14.32 22.20
CA VAL A 320 7.40 14.31 23.10
C VAL A 320 7.04 14.01 24.56
N PRO A 321 5.98 14.57 25.17
CA PRO A 321 5.62 14.27 26.56
C PRO A 321 5.34 12.79 26.82
N MET A 322 4.72 12.10 25.86
CA MET A 322 4.43 10.66 25.97
C MET A 322 5.67 9.79 25.77
N VAL A 323 6.60 10.23 24.92
CA VAL A 323 7.90 9.59 24.73
C VAL A 323 8.74 9.68 26.01
N GLU A 324 8.80 10.86 26.62
CA GLU A 324 9.51 11.08 27.89
C GLU A 324 8.88 10.26 29.03
N LYS A 325 7.55 10.23 29.13
CA LYS A 325 6.83 9.40 30.10
C LYS A 325 7.14 7.90 29.95
N PHE A 326 7.41 7.45 28.72
CA PHE A 326 7.81 6.06 28.46
C PHE A 326 9.24 5.74 28.96
N GLY A 327 10.07 6.76 29.18
CA GLY A 327 11.45 6.67 29.64
C GLY A 327 12.51 6.89 28.55
N ILE A 328 12.11 7.30 27.34
CA ILE A 328 13.04 7.61 26.24
C ILE A 328 13.55 9.04 26.42
N ASP A 329 14.86 9.23 26.23
CA ASP A 329 15.48 10.56 26.25
C ASP A 329 14.81 11.47 25.21
N PRO A 330 14.32 12.67 25.56
CA PRO A 330 13.76 13.60 24.58
C PRO A 330 14.73 13.91 23.42
N ARG A 331 16.05 13.88 23.65
CA ARG A 331 17.08 14.04 22.61
C ARG A 331 17.14 12.86 21.62
N ASN A 332 16.56 11.72 21.97
CA ASN A 332 16.39 10.55 21.11
C ASN A 332 15.00 10.52 20.46
N THR A 333 14.33 11.68 20.35
CA THR A 333 13.06 11.83 19.66
C THR A 333 13.25 12.54 18.32
N PHE A 334 12.68 11.95 17.27
CA PHE A 334 12.74 12.43 15.89
C PHE A 334 11.32 12.79 15.43
N GLU A 335 11.08 14.09 15.28
CA GLU A 335 9.74 14.61 15.04
C GLU A 335 9.27 14.37 13.60
N PHE A 336 7.96 14.26 13.41
CA PHE A 336 7.33 14.39 12.11
C PHE A 336 5.91 14.96 12.27
N TRP A 337 5.39 15.57 11.21
CA TRP A 337 4.28 16.53 11.31
C TRP A 337 2.92 15.97 10.96
N ASP A 338 1.86 16.63 11.42
CA ASP A 338 0.46 16.28 11.20
C ASP A 338 0.04 16.20 9.72
N TRP A 339 0.60 17.06 8.86
CA TRP A 339 0.45 17.07 7.40
C TRP A 339 1.11 15.89 6.67
N VAL A 340 1.89 15.05 7.38
CA VAL A 340 2.42 13.78 6.85
C VAL A 340 1.42 12.65 7.12
N GLY A 341 0.67 12.24 6.10
CA GLY A 341 -0.18 11.04 6.17
C GLY A 341 0.66 9.79 6.44
N GLY A 342 0.16 8.84 7.23
CA GLY A 342 0.93 7.65 7.62
C GLY A 342 1.48 6.87 6.41
N ARG A 343 0.63 6.61 5.42
CA ARG A 343 0.99 5.94 4.16
C ARG A 343 1.93 6.73 3.23
N TYR A 344 2.19 8.00 3.54
CA TYR A 344 3.09 8.91 2.82
C TYR A 344 4.31 9.33 3.68
N SER A 345 4.65 8.56 4.71
CA SER A 345 5.58 9.01 5.75
C SER A 345 7.02 8.51 5.61
N VAL A 346 7.32 7.61 4.68
CA VAL A 346 8.65 6.97 4.56
C VAL A 346 9.78 7.97 4.32
N CYS A 347 9.53 9.10 3.66
CA CYS A 347 10.53 10.18 3.48
C CYS A 347 10.78 11.01 4.75
N SER A 348 10.01 10.83 5.82
CA SER A 348 10.20 11.51 7.12
C SER A 348 11.13 10.70 8.04
N ALA A 349 11.26 11.12 9.31
CA ALA A 349 11.94 10.35 10.36
C ALA A 349 11.50 8.87 10.45
N VAL A 350 10.27 8.55 10.04
CA VAL A 350 9.72 7.19 9.95
C VAL A 350 10.63 6.25 9.16
N GLY A 351 11.05 6.62 7.95
CA GLY A 351 12.00 5.85 7.15
C GLY A 351 13.43 6.31 7.37
N ALA A 352 13.66 7.62 7.48
CA ALA A 352 14.99 8.21 7.55
C ALA A 352 15.84 7.61 8.65
N LEU A 353 15.29 7.43 9.86
CA LEU A 353 16.05 6.96 11.00
C LEU A 353 16.50 5.49 10.85
N PRO A 354 15.60 4.49 10.73
CA PRO A 354 16.03 3.10 10.63
C PRO A 354 16.86 2.83 9.36
N LEU A 355 16.51 3.45 8.23
CA LEU A 355 17.23 3.26 6.98
C LEU A 355 18.61 3.91 6.99
N SER A 356 18.77 5.10 7.58
CA SER A 356 20.09 5.74 7.69
C SER A 356 21.00 5.00 8.67
N ILE A 357 20.46 4.40 9.73
CA ILE A 357 21.25 3.55 10.62
C ILE A 357 21.73 2.30 9.87
N GLN A 358 20.88 1.68 9.06
CA GLN A 358 21.24 0.47 8.30
C GLN A 358 22.20 0.76 7.14
N TYR A 359 21.89 1.75 6.29
CA TYR A 359 22.54 1.99 4.99
C TYR A 359 23.37 3.27 4.92
N GLY A 360 23.37 4.09 5.97
CA GLY A 360 23.97 5.42 5.97
C GLY A 360 23.02 6.50 5.43
N PHE A 361 23.15 7.71 5.98
CA PHE A 361 22.37 8.87 5.55
C PHE A 361 22.54 9.25 4.07
N PRO A 362 23.75 9.14 3.44
CA PRO A 362 23.90 9.43 2.01
C PRO A 362 23.01 8.56 1.10
N THR A 363 22.86 7.28 1.43
CA THR A 363 21.97 6.34 0.71
C THR A 363 20.51 6.78 0.82
N PHE A 364 20.07 7.18 2.02
CA PHE A 364 18.72 7.69 2.22
C PHE A 364 18.49 9.02 1.49
N LEU A 365 19.50 9.90 1.43
CA LEU A 365 19.41 11.15 0.70
C LEU A 365 19.23 10.92 -0.81
N ARG A 366 19.97 9.98 -1.42
CA ARG A 366 19.77 9.59 -2.83
C ARG A 366 18.34 9.12 -3.12
N PHE A 367 17.72 8.45 -2.16
CA PHE A 367 16.32 8.06 -2.25
C PHE A 367 15.35 9.26 -2.21
N LEU A 368 15.59 10.24 -1.35
CA LEU A 368 14.82 11.48 -1.35
C LEU A 368 14.98 12.24 -2.68
N GLU A 369 16.18 12.25 -3.26
CA GLU A 369 16.46 12.89 -4.55
C GLU A 369 15.65 12.27 -5.69
N GLY A 370 15.58 10.94 -5.76
CA GLY A 370 14.76 10.25 -6.76
C GLY A 370 13.27 10.53 -6.62
N ALA A 371 12.76 10.55 -5.38
CA ALA A 371 11.38 10.91 -5.11
C ALA A 371 11.10 12.39 -5.47
N ARG A 372 12.04 13.30 -5.19
CA ARG A 372 11.97 14.72 -5.58
C ARG A 372 11.96 14.90 -7.09
N SER A 373 12.68 14.05 -7.84
CA SER A 373 12.67 14.10 -9.31
C SER A 373 11.26 13.92 -9.87
N VAL A 374 10.51 12.94 -9.35
CA VAL A 374 9.12 12.71 -9.79
C VAL A 374 8.17 13.79 -9.26
N ASP A 375 8.41 14.37 -8.08
CA ASP A 375 7.69 15.57 -7.64
C ASP A 375 7.82 16.71 -8.66
N ALA A 376 9.02 16.91 -9.22
CA ALA A 376 9.25 17.92 -10.25
C ALA A 376 8.47 17.62 -11.53
N ASN A 377 8.39 16.35 -11.97
CA ASN A 377 7.53 15.97 -13.08
C ASN A 377 6.04 16.22 -12.78
N PHE A 378 5.59 15.84 -11.58
CA PHE A 378 4.19 15.99 -11.17
C PHE A 378 3.77 17.46 -11.10
N TYR A 379 4.63 18.32 -10.55
CA TYR A 379 4.37 19.75 -10.42
C TYR A 379 4.63 20.56 -11.68
N ASP A 380 5.25 19.98 -12.72
CA ASP A 380 5.32 20.62 -14.05
C ASP A 380 3.97 20.55 -14.76
N VAL A 381 3.07 21.44 -14.31
CA VAL A 381 1.74 21.66 -14.87
C VAL A 381 1.71 22.83 -15.86
N ALA A 382 2.88 23.41 -16.19
CA ALA A 382 3.04 24.38 -17.26
C ALA A 382 3.26 23.68 -18.60
N SER A 383 3.92 22.52 -18.59
CA SER A 383 4.06 21.62 -19.75
C SER A 383 2.76 20.86 -20.06
N PRO A 384 2.61 20.31 -21.29
CA PRO A 384 1.50 19.43 -21.61
C PRO A 384 1.44 18.21 -20.68
N LEU A 385 0.25 17.87 -20.17
CA LEU A 385 0.03 16.70 -19.31
C LEU A 385 0.44 15.36 -19.96
N ALA A 386 0.62 15.33 -21.27
CA ALA A 386 1.10 14.17 -22.03
C ALA A 386 2.54 13.75 -21.70
N GLY A 387 3.32 14.56 -20.97
CA GLY A 387 4.64 14.20 -20.44
C GLY A 387 4.69 13.96 -18.92
N ASN A 388 3.55 14.06 -18.24
CA ASN A 388 3.46 13.95 -16.79
C ASN A 388 3.08 12.50 -16.41
N LEU A 389 4.08 11.70 -16.00
CA LEU A 389 3.91 10.26 -15.79
C LEU A 389 2.83 9.95 -14.73
N PRO A 390 2.83 10.58 -13.54
CA PRO A 390 1.78 10.34 -12.55
C PRO A 390 0.38 10.69 -13.06
N VAL A 391 0.23 11.76 -13.84
CA VAL A 391 -1.07 12.16 -14.41
C VAL A 391 -1.57 11.14 -15.41
N ILE A 392 -0.70 10.66 -16.32
CA ILE A 392 -1.05 9.61 -17.28
C ILE A 392 -1.49 8.34 -16.54
N MET A 393 -0.69 7.86 -15.59
CA MET A 393 -0.99 6.65 -14.82
C MET A 393 -2.28 6.78 -14.01
N GLY A 394 -2.50 7.91 -13.36
CA GLY A 394 -3.73 8.17 -12.60
C GLY A 394 -4.97 8.18 -13.49
N LEU A 395 -4.91 8.84 -14.64
CA LEU A 395 -6.03 8.89 -15.60
C LEU A 395 -6.33 7.52 -16.23
N LEU A 396 -5.31 6.70 -16.49
CA LEU A 396 -5.50 5.33 -16.94
C LEU A 396 -6.16 4.45 -15.87
N GLY A 397 -5.83 4.66 -14.59
CA GLY A 397 -6.53 4.02 -13.47
C GLY A 397 -8.00 4.41 -13.41
N VAL A 398 -8.32 5.70 -13.55
CA VAL A 398 -9.71 6.18 -13.65
C VAL A 398 -10.42 5.57 -14.86
N TRP A 399 -9.76 5.51 -16.02
CA TRP A 399 -10.29 4.88 -17.23
C TRP A 399 -10.70 3.43 -16.98
N ASN A 400 -9.76 2.65 -16.46
CA ASN A 400 -9.94 1.22 -16.23
C ASN A 400 -11.03 0.94 -15.20
N LEU A 401 -11.08 1.68 -14.08
CA LEU A 401 -12.07 1.45 -13.03
C LEU A 401 -13.44 2.01 -13.38
N SER A 402 -13.50 3.32 -13.68
CA SER A 402 -14.77 4.05 -13.75
C SER A 402 -15.53 3.84 -15.07
N PHE A 403 -14.82 3.51 -16.15
CA PHE A 403 -15.43 3.37 -17.48
C PHE A 403 -15.38 1.95 -18.03
N LEU A 404 -14.26 1.22 -17.84
CA LEU A 404 -14.16 -0.18 -18.25
C LEU A 404 -14.61 -1.18 -17.16
N GLY A 405 -14.81 -0.71 -15.92
CA GLY A 405 -15.36 -1.51 -14.82
C GLY A 405 -14.37 -2.50 -14.21
N TYR A 406 -13.06 -2.35 -14.45
CA TYR A 406 -12.03 -3.21 -13.89
C TYR A 406 -11.74 -2.80 -12.44
N LYS A 407 -12.20 -3.61 -11.48
CA LYS A 407 -12.19 -3.27 -10.05
C LYS A 407 -10.88 -3.57 -9.32
N SER A 408 -9.92 -4.16 -10.01
CA SER A 408 -8.66 -4.61 -9.41
C SER A 408 -7.52 -4.28 -10.34
N ARG A 409 -6.34 -4.05 -9.76
CA ARG A 409 -5.09 -3.84 -10.49
C ARG A 409 -4.00 -4.71 -9.88
N ALA A 410 -3.18 -5.29 -10.75
CA ALA A 410 -2.08 -6.16 -10.35
C ALA A 410 -0.73 -5.49 -10.58
N LEU A 411 0.13 -5.44 -9.55
CA LEU A 411 1.51 -4.95 -9.65
C LEU A 411 2.47 -6.14 -9.82
N HIS A 412 3.27 -6.11 -10.87
CA HIS A 412 4.25 -7.14 -11.19
C HIS A 412 5.64 -6.53 -11.39
N PRO A 413 6.39 -6.29 -10.30
CA PRO A 413 7.79 -5.99 -10.41
C PRO A 413 8.57 -7.23 -10.84
N TYR A 414 9.25 -7.18 -11.98
CA TYR A 414 10.24 -8.18 -12.40
C TYR A 414 11.57 -7.87 -11.73
N ALA A 415 11.52 -7.81 -10.40
CA ALA A 415 12.63 -7.60 -9.49
C ALA A 415 12.22 -8.12 -8.11
N GLU A 416 12.90 -9.16 -7.62
CA GLU A 416 12.60 -9.75 -6.30
C GLU A 416 12.82 -8.75 -5.16
N ALA A 417 13.78 -7.83 -5.31
CA ALA A 417 14.04 -6.76 -4.34
C ALA A 417 12.81 -5.84 -4.11
N LEU A 418 11.80 -5.87 -4.98
CA LEU A 418 10.54 -5.16 -4.81
C LEU A 418 9.41 -6.03 -4.22
N LEU A 419 9.71 -7.16 -3.57
CA LEU A 419 8.68 -8.07 -3.01
C LEU A 419 7.71 -7.40 -2.02
N LYS A 420 8.14 -6.33 -1.34
CA LYS A 420 7.30 -5.54 -0.42
C LYS A 420 6.62 -4.34 -1.06
N PHE A 421 6.97 -4.00 -2.31
CA PHE A 421 6.39 -2.85 -2.99
C PHE A 421 4.87 -2.98 -3.20
N PRO A 422 4.31 -4.12 -3.68
CA PRO A 422 2.86 -4.27 -3.77
C PRO A 422 2.13 -4.06 -2.44
N ALA A 423 2.68 -4.58 -1.32
CA ALA A 423 2.09 -4.41 0.00
C ALA A 423 2.10 -2.95 0.49
N HIS A 424 3.14 -2.19 0.13
CA HIS A 424 3.16 -0.75 0.39
C HIS A 424 2.11 -0.01 -0.44
N ILE A 425 2.03 -0.29 -1.75
CA ILE A 425 1.07 0.37 -2.65
C ILE A 425 -0.37 0.05 -2.29
N GLN A 426 -0.66 -1.17 -1.84
CA GLN A 426 -1.98 -1.52 -1.29
C GLN A 426 -2.45 -0.50 -0.26
N GLN A 427 -1.60 -0.14 0.69
CA GLN A 427 -1.97 0.86 1.68
C GLN A 427 -2.07 2.27 1.05
N VAL A 428 -1.08 2.66 0.24
CA VAL A 428 -1.05 3.99 -0.38
C VAL A 428 -2.34 4.24 -1.15
N ASP A 429 -2.79 3.30 -1.98
CA ASP A 429 -3.93 3.52 -2.86
C ASP A 429 -5.27 3.19 -2.18
N MET A 430 -5.41 2.00 -1.60
CA MET A 430 -6.69 1.53 -1.08
C MET A 430 -7.15 2.33 0.14
N GLU A 431 -6.24 2.74 1.03
CA GLU A 431 -6.60 3.59 2.18
C GLU A 431 -6.88 5.04 1.74
N SER A 432 -6.22 5.52 0.68
CA SER A 432 -6.47 6.86 0.13
C SER A 432 -7.80 6.95 -0.59
N ASN A 433 -8.04 6.03 -1.52
CA ASN A 433 -9.09 6.15 -2.52
C ASN A 433 -10.28 5.22 -2.29
N GLY A 434 -10.22 4.31 -1.31
CA GLY A 434 -11.34 3.49 -0.86
C GLY A 434 -12.39 4.30 -0.10
N LYS A 435 -13.09 5.18 -0.81
CA LYS A 435 -14.06 6.14 -0.26
C LYS A 435 -15.46 5.92 -0.84
N HIS A 436 -16.46 6.52 -0.21
CA HIS A 436 -17.86 6.44 -0.66
C HIS A 436 -18.55 7.81 -0.71
N VAL A 437 -17.83 8.88 -0.35
CA VAL A 437 -18.32 10.25 -0.39
C VAL A 437 -17.29 11.17 -1.03
N THR A 438 -17.77 12.23 -1.68
CA THR A 438 -16.93 13.31 -2.21
C THR A 438 -16.35 14.16 -1.07
N LEU A 439 -15.46 15.10 -1.43
CA LEU A 439 -14.94 16.13 -0.52
C LEU A 439 -16.02 16.98 0.17
N ARG A 440 -17.26 16.97 -0.36
CA ARG A 440 -18.40 17.72 0.17
C ARG A 440 -19.31 16.87 1.04
N GLY A 441 -19.11 15.55 1.06
CA GLY A 441 -19.96 14.61 1.78
C GLY A 441 -21.13 14.06 0.98
N ASP A 442 -21.20 14.32 -0.33
CA ASP A 442 -22.20 13.70 -1.22
C ASP A 442 -21.78 12.26 -1.56
N ASP A 443 -22.75 11.34 -1.65
CA ASP A 443 -22.49 9.96 -2.05
C ASP A 443 -21.93 9.91 -3.48
N VAL A 444 -20.87 9.11 -3.70
CA VAL A 444 -20.37 8.84 -5.06
C VAL A 444 -21.25 7.79 -5.76
N ASP A 445 -21.67 8.08 -6.98
CA ASP A 445 -22.50 7.18 -7.80
C ASP A 445 -21.70 6.35 -8.84
N TYR A 446 -20.38 6.41 -8.77
CA TYR A 446 -19.41 5.67 -9.57
C TYR A 446 -18.40 4.93 -8.69
N ALA A 447 -17.69 3.96 -9.30
CA ALA A 447 -16.64 3.23 -8.60
C ALA A 447 -15.39 4.09 -8.40
N VAL A 448 -14.85 4.06 -7.18
CA VAL A 448 -13.60 4.68 -6.75
C VAL A 448 -12.78 3.68 -5.92
N GLY A 449 -11.46 3.81 -5.94
CA GLY A 449 -10.55 2.92 -5.22
C GLY A 449 -10.52 1.50 -5.79
N GLU A 450 -9.46 1.18 -6.53
CA GLU A 450 -9.25 -0.19 -7.02
C GLU A 450 -8.67 -1.11 -5.93
N ILE A 451 -8.90 -2.41 -6.08
CA ILE A 451 -8.27 -3.42 -5.24
C ILE A 451 -6.88 -3.71 -5.81
N ASP A 452 -5.86 -3.26 -5.10
CA ASP A 452 -4.47 -3.53 -5.46
C ASP A 452 -3.98 -4.87 -4.88
N PHE A 453 -3.28 -5.63 -5.71
CA PHE A 453 -2.54 -6.80 -5.28
C PHE A 453 -1.34 -7.03 -6.20
N GLY A 454 -0.45 -7.94 -5.85
CA GLY A 454 0.71 -8.19 -6.67
C GLY A 454 1.73 -9.08 -5.99
N GLU A 455 2.60 -9.62 -6.82
CA GLU A 455 3.78 -10.40 -6.44
C GLU A 455 4.86 -10.16 -7.50
N PRO A 456 6.15 -10.25 -7.15
CA PRO A 456 7.21 -10.18 -8.14
C PRO A 456 7.04 -11.19 -9.27
N GLY A 457 7.43 -10.78 -10.48
CA GLY A 457 7.68 -11.71 -11.58
C GLY A 457 8.98 -12.49 -11.30
N THR A 458 9.05 -13.79 -11.56
CA THR A 458 8.05 -14.65 -12.21
C THR A 458 7.11 -15.37 -11.22
N ASN A 459 7.27 -15.17 -9.91
CA ASN A 459 6.48 -15.85 -8.87
C ASN A 459 4.96 -15.70 -9.09
N GLY A 460 4.50 -14.48 -9.40
CA GLY A 460 3.09 -14.23 -9.72
C GLY A 460 2.56 -15.07 -10.89
N GLN A 461 3.42 -15.35 -11.89
CA GLN A 461 3.05 -16.16 -13.06
C GLN A 461 2.70 -17.59 -12.69
N HIS A 462 3.41 -18.14 -11.70
CA HIS A 462 3.20 -19.49 -11.19
C HIS A 462 2.18 -19.55 -10.04
N SER A 463 1.48 -18.45 -9.77
CA SER A 463 0.46 -18.36 -8.71
C SER A 463 -0.93 -18.05 -9.29
N PHE A 464 -1.11 -16.86 -9.87
CA PHE A 464 -2.45 -16.36 -10.22
C PHE A 464 -2.58 -15.83 -11.66
N PHE A 465 -1.54 -15.91 -12.50
CA PHE A 465 -1.64 -15.46 -13.91
C PHE A 465 -2.62 -16.30 -14.74
N GLN A 466 -2.95 -17.52 -14.32
CA GLN A 466 -4.05 -18.29 -14.90
C GLN A 466 -5.37 -17.47 -14.88
N LEU A 467 -5.66 -16.79 -13.77
CA LEU A 467 -6.81 -15.91 -13.66
C LEU A 467 -6.62 -14.65 -14.52
N LEU A 468 -5.41 -14.07 -14.52
CA LEU A 468 -5.14 -12.87 -15.33
C LEU A 468 -5.31 -13.12 -16.83
N HIS A 469 -4.97 -14.32 -17.32
CA HIS A 469 -5.07 -14.68 -18.75
C HIS A 469 -6.44 -15.19 -19.19
N MET A 470 -7.15 -15.90 -18.31
CA MET A 470 -8.39 -16.62 -18.70
C MET A 470 -9.62 -16.28 -17.84
N GLY A 471 -9.43 -15.66 -16.69
CA GLY A 471 -10.50 -15.24 -15.78
C GLY A 471 -10.94 -13.80 -16.02
N GLN A 472 -11.34 -13.13 -14.94
CA GLN A 472 -11.69 -11.71 -14.97
C GLN A 472 -10.54 -10.85 -15.51
N THR A 473 -10.88 -9.71 -16.14
CA THR A 473 -9.86 -8.77 -16.62
C THR A 473 -9.36 -7.93 -15.46
N VAL A 474 -8.05 -7.88 -15.29
CA VAL A 474 -7.34 -7.11 -14.27
C VAL A 474 -6.21 -6.37 -14.99
N PRO A 475 -6.25 -5.03 -15.06
CA PRO A 475 -5.12 -4.23 -15.52
C PRO A 475 -3.84 -4.55 -14.74
N CYS A 476 -2.72 -4.65 -15.46
CA CYS A 476 -1.43 -4.99 -14.87
C CYS A 476 -0.40 -3.87 -15.07
N ASP A 477 0.33 -3.55 -13.99
CA ASP A 477 1.51 -2.70 -14.03
C ASP A 477 2.76 -3.60 -13.99
N PHE A 478 3.51 -3.63 -15.08
CA PHE A 478 4.79 -4.35 -15.17
C PHE A 478 5.93 -3.38 -14.87
N ILE A 479 6.83 -3.71 -13.95
CA ILE A 479 7.98 -2.87 -13.60
C ILE A 479 9.25 -3.69 -13.82
N GLY A 480 10.17 -3.22 -14.65
CA GLY A 480 11.39 -3.93 -15.00
C GLY A 480 12.61 -3.02 -14.98
N PHE A 481 13.79 -3.65 -14.96
CA PHE A 481 15.07 -2.95 -14.92
C PHE A 481 16.01 -3.50 -15.98
N ILE A 482 16.82 -2.62 -16.59
CA ILE A 482 17.82 -3.00 -17.59
C ILE A 482 18.98 -3.75 -16.93
N GLU A 483 19.39 -3.32 -15.73
CA GLU A 483 20.48 -3.91 -14.96
C GLU A 483 19.96 -4.60 -13.69
N SER A 484 20.45 -5.82 -13.44
CA SER A 484 20.23 -6.53 -12.18
C SER A 484 21.15 -5.99 -11.09
N GLN A 485 20.63 -5.88 -9.86
CA GLN A 485 21.44 -5.62 -8.66
C GLN A 485 22.47 -6.73 -8.39
N TYR A 486 22.21 -7.95 -8.90
CA TYR A 486 23.10 -9.10 -8.81
C TYR A 486 23.18 -9.81 -10.17
N PRO A 487 24.07 -9.38 -11.07
CA PRO A 487 24.22 -10.01 -12.38
C PRO A 487 24.81 -11.42 -12.24
N LEU A 488 24.20 -12.40 -12.91
CA LEU A 488 24.62 -13.80 -12.87
C LEU A 488 24.57 -14.40 -14.28
N CYS A 489 25.70 -14.94 -14.71
CA CYS A 489 25.84 -15.69 -15.96
C CYS A 489 26.47 -17.05 -15.63
N ILE A 490 25.91 -18.12 -16.18
CA ILE A 490 26.39 -19.50 -15.99
C ILE A 490 26.84 -20.02 -17.35
N GLU A 491 28.05 -20.59 -17.41
CA GLU A 491 28.58 -21.16 -18.65
C GLU A 491 27.69 -22.31 -19.15
N GLY A 492 27.33 -22.27 -20.44
CA GLY A 492 26.46 -23.26 -21.08
C GLY A 492 24.96 -22.88 -21.10
N GLU A 493 24.53 -21.89 -20.31
CA GLU A 493 23.18 -21.34 -20.42
C GLU A 493 23.06 -20.36 -21.61
N PRO A 494 21.90 -20.30 -22.29
CA PRO A 494 21.74 -19.51 -23.51
C PRO A 494 21.69 -17.99 -23.25
N VAL A 495 21.26 -17.57 -22.06
CA VAL A 495 21.11 -16.17 -21.64
C VAL A 495 21.43 -16.03 -20.15
N SER A 496 21.65 -14.80 -19.67
CA SER A 496 21.83 -14.55 -18.24
C SER A 496 20.53 -14.77 -17.45
N ASN A 497 20.62 -14.94 -16.13
CA ASN A 497 19.42 -15.02 -15.28
C ASN A 497 18.55 -13.76 -15.36
N ALA A 498 19.17 -12.59 -15.56
CA ALA A 498 18.46 -11.33 -15.73
C ALA A 498 17.70 -11.29 -17.06
N ASP A 499 18.31 -11.75 -18.15
CA ASP A 499 17.64 -11.84 -19.45
C ASP A 499 16.51 -12.86 -19.45
N GLU A 500 16.65 -13.99 -18.74
CA GLU A 500 15.57 -14.98 -18.59
C GLU A 500 14.37 -14.37 -17.82
N LEU A 501 14.63 -13.60 -16.76
CA LEU A 501 13.60 -12.84 -16.06
C LEU A 501 12.93 -11.82 -17.00
N MET A 502 13.73 -11.06 -17.75
CA MET A 502 13.22 -10.00 -18.63
C MET A 502 12.53 -10.54 -19.89
N ALA A 503 12.88 -11.73 -20.37
CA ALA A 503 12.13 -12.40 -21.44
C ALA A 503 10.66 -12.57 -21.04
N ASN A 504 10.41 -12.91 -19.77
CA ASN A 504 9.05 -13.00 -19.25
C ASN A 504 8.40 -11.61 -19.06
N PHE A 505 9.15 -10.60 -18.63
CA PHE A 505 8.67 -9.21 -18.53
C PHE A 505 8.15 -8.69 -19.87
N PHE A 506 8.83 -9.00 -20.98
CA PHE A 506 8.39 -8.61 -22.32
C PHE A 506 7.24 -9.48 -22.84
N ALA A 507 7.26 -10.79 -22.57
CA ALA A 507 6.27 -11.73 -23.10
C ALA A 507 4.88 -11.60 -22.47
N GLN A 508 4.79 -11.35 -21.16
CA GLN A 508 3.52 -11.38 -20.44
C GLN A 508 2.55 -10.25 -20.83
N PRO A 509 2.98 -8.97 -20.97
CA PRO A 509 2.12 -7.90 -21.49
C PRO A 509 1.57 -8.22 -22.88
N ASP A 510 2.38 -8.81 -23.77
CA ASP A 510 1.96 -9.21 -25.11
C ASP A 510 0.97 -10.38 -25.07
N ALA A 511 1.20 -11.38 -24.22
CA ALA A 511 0.26 -12.48 -24.03
C ALA A 511 -1.11 -11.99 -23.53
N LEU A 512 -1.13 -11.03 -22.60
CA LEU A 512 -2.36 -10.39 -22.10
C LEU A 512 -3.07 -9.57 -23.19
N ALA A 513 -2.31 -8.83 -24.01
CA ALA A 513 -2.88 -8.00 -25.07
C ALA A 513 -3.41 -8.82 -26.25
N TYR A 514 -2.62 -9.77 -26.75
CA TYR A 514 -2.94 -10.54 -27.95
C TYR A 514 -3.84 -11.73 -27.69
N GLY A 515 -3.59 -12.47 -26.61
CA GLY A 515 -4.21 -13.78 -26.39
C GLY A 515 -3.85 -14.80 -27.47
N LYS A 516 -4.66 -15.86 -27.56
CA LYS A 516 -4.52 -16.99 -28.47
C LYS A 516 -5.89 -17.44 -28.95
N THR A 517 -6.10 -17.36 -30.26
CA THR A 517 -7.36 -17.65 -30.93
C THR A 517 -7.56 -19.15 -31.18
N ALA A 518 -8.82 -19.55 -31.40
CA ALA A 518 -9.13 -20.93 -31.76
C ALA A 518 -8.45 -21.35 -33.09
N ALA A 519 -8.29 -20.43 -34.04
CA ALA A 519 -7.61 -20.69 -35.30
C ALA A 519 -6.11 -20.99 -35.10
N GLU A 520 -5.43 -20.22 -34.25
CA GLU A 520 -4.04 -20.47 -33.86
C GLU A 520 -3.92 -21.84 -33.15
N CYS A 521 -4.85 -22.18 -32.25
CA CYS A 521 -4.89 -23.52 -31.64
C CYS A 521 -5.07 -24.64 -32.67
N ARG A 522 -5.94 -24.47 -33.68
CA ARG A 522 -6.10 -25.48 -34.76
C ARG A 522 -4.84 -25.61 -35.60
N ALA A 523 -4.17 -24.49 -35.92
CA ALA A 523 -2.93 -24.48 -36.67
C ALA A 523 -1.78 -25.21 -35.94
N GLU A 524 -1.78 -25.18 -34.60
CA GLU A 524 -0.85 -25.97 -33.77
C GLU A 524 -1.21 -27.46 -33.66
N GLY A 525 -2.27 -27.93 -34.34
CA GLY A 525 -2.72 -29.31 -34.28
C GLY A 525 -3.39 -29.69 -32.96
N ARG A 526 -3.95 -28.73 -32.22
CA ARG A 526 -4.70 -29.02 -30.99
C ARG A 526 -6.03 -29.71 -31.33
N PRO A 527 -6.44 -30.76 -30.59
CA PRO A 527 -7.69 -31.45 -30.85
C PRO A 527 -8.89 -30.55 -30.52
N GLU A 528 -9.95 -30.61 -31.34
CA GLU A 528 -11.07 -29.66 -31.29
C GLU A 528 -11.73 -29.54 -29.91
N TRP A 529 -11.82 -30.64 -29.15
CA TRP A 529 -12.40 -30.64 -27.80
C TRP A 529 -11.58 -29.82 -26.79
N LEU A 530 -10.27 -29.70 -26.99
CA LEU A 530 -9.35 -28.99 -26.08
C LEU A 530 -9.27 -27.50 -26.41
N ILE A 531 -9.60 -27.10 -27.63
CA ILE A 531 -9.45 -25.73 -28.12
C ILE A 531 -10.16 -24.70 -27.23
N PRO A 532 -11.42 -24.89 -26.80
CA PRO A 532 -12.09 -23.93 -25.92
C PRO A 532 -11.35 -23.70 -24.58
N HIS A 533 -10.53 -24.66 -24.14
CA HIS A 533 -9.73 -24.58 -22.92
C HIS A 533 -8.33 -23.96 -23.14
N LEU A 534 -7.89 -23.82 -24.40
CA LEU A 534 -6.59 -23.24 -24.76
C LEU A 534 -6.71 -21.81 -25.30
N VAL A 535 -7.92 -21.40 -25.69
CA VAL A 535 -8.19 -20.04 -26.14
C VAL A 535 -7.98 -19.07 -24.97
N THR A 536 -7.07 -18.12 -25.16
CA THR A 536 -6.92 -16.96 -24.27
C THR A 536 -7.46 -15.74 -25.01
N THR A 537 -8.43 -15.05 -24.41
CA THR A 537 -9.19 -14.01 -25.13
C THR A 537 -8.37 -12.78 -25.49
N GLY A 538 -7.21 -12.57 -24.85
CA GLY A 538 -6.45 -11.33 -24.99
C GLY A 538 -7.25 -10.13 -24.48
N ASN A 539 -6.99 -8.95 -25.06
CA ASN A 539 -7.63 -7.67 -24.75
C ASN A 539 -7.53 -7.24 -23.29
N ARG A 540 -6.53 -7.73 -22.56
CA ARG A 540 -6.32 -7.42 -21.14
C ARG A 540 -5.29 -6.29 -21.02
N PRO A 541 -5.66 -5.14 -20.42
CA PRO A 541 -4.81 -3.97 -20.46
C PRO A 541 -3.59 -4.11 -19.55
N SER A 542 -2.49 -3.50 -19.97
CA SER A 542 -1.31 -3.35 -19.12
C SER A 542 -0.56 -2.05 -19.43
N LEU A 543 0.26 -1.63 -18.49
CA LEU A 543 1.34 -0.67 -18.72
C LEU A 543 2.67 -1.26 -18.26
N THR A 544 3.75 -0.68 -18.76
CA THR A 544 5.10 -1.13 -18.50
C THR A 544 5.98 0.06 -18.11
N LEU A 545 6.65 -0.04 -16.97
CA LEU A 545 7.72 0.83 -16.52
C LEU A 545 9.05 0.10 -16.71
N LEU A 546 9.97 0.69 -17.45
CA LEU A 546 11.35 0.20 -17.60
C LEU A 546 12.31 1.28 -17.12
N LEU A 547 13.17 0.94 -16.15
CA LEU A 547 14.17 1.82 -15.58
C LEU A 547 15.58 1.24 -15.79
N GLN A 548 16.63 2.05 -15.64
CA GLN A 548 18.00 1.58 -15.83
C GLN A 548 18.40 0.49 -14.81
N ARG A 549 18.30 0.79 -13.53
CA ARG A 549 18.63 -0.13 -12.43
C ARG A 549 17.77 0.20 -11.21
N LEU A 550 17.52 -0.80 -10.36
CA LEU A 550 16.90 -0.55 -9.06
C LEU A 550 17.98 -0.13 -8.08
N ASP A 551 18.09 1.17 -7.83
CA ASP A 551 18.98 1.75 -6.84
C ASP A 551 18.20 2.67 -5.88
N PRO A 552 18.85 3.32 -4.89
CA PRO A 552 18.15 4.23 -4.00
C PRO A 552 17.35 5.32 -4.71
N TYR A 553 17.89 5.88 -5.78
CA TYR A 553 17.25 6.94 -6.56
C TYR A 553 16.01 6.41 -7.31
N ALA A 554 16.14 5.32 -8.06
CA ALA A 554 15.03 4.70 -8.77
C ALA A 554 13.93 4.20 -7.81
N THR A 555 14.31 3.73 -6.62
CA THR A 555 13.34 3.36 -5.57
C THR A 555 12.52 4.57 -5.11
N GLY A 556 13.16 5.73 -4.96
CA GLY A 556 12.50 7.00 -4.65
C GLY A 556 11.57 7.46 -5.77
N GLN A 557 12.00 7.33 -7.02
CA GLN A 557 11.18 7.61 -8.19
C GLN A 557 9.90 6.75 -8.20
N LEU A 558 10.03 5.44 -8.00
CA LEU A 558 8.88 4.52 -7.95
C LEU A 558 7.91 4.85 -6.81
N LEU A 559 8.42 5.19 -5.62
CA LEU A 559 7.57 5.64 -4.52
C LEU A 559 6.73 6.85 -4.94
N ALA A 560 7.38 7.93 -5.36
CA ALA A 560 6.70 9.19 -5.66
C ALA A 560 5.75 9.07 -6.85
N LEU A 561 6.10 8.25 -7.85
CA LEU A 561 5.24 7.95 -9.00
C LEU A 561 3.90 7.36 -8.54
N TYR A 562 3.95 6.41 -7.59
CA TYR A 562 2.75 5.76 -7.09
C TYR A 562 1.97 6.60 -6.08
N GLU A 563 2.65 7.42 -5.27
CA GLU A 563 2.00 8.42 -4.41
C GLU A 563 1.16 9.41 -5.24
N HIS A 564 1.75 9.94 -6.31
CA HIS A 564 1.11 10.97 -7.13
C HIS A 564 0.02 10.43 -8.04
N ARG A 565 0.14 9.22 -8.62
CA ARG A 565 -0.99 8.64 -9.40
C ARG A 565 -2.24 8.48 -8.53
N THR A 566 -2.06 8.10 -7.26
CA THR A 566 -3.15 7.91 -6.30
C THR A 566 -3.80 9.24 -5.98
N ALA A 567 -3.01 10.30 -5.81
CA ALA A 567 -3.52 11.66 -5.65
C ALA A 567 -4.30 12.13 -6.90
N VAL A 568 -3.78 11.87 -8.11
CA VAL A 568 -4.48 12.20 -9.37
C VAL A 568 -5.85 11.52 -9.43
N GLN A 569 -5.93 10.22 -9.13
CA GLN A 569 -7.20 9.49 -9.11
C GLN A 569 -8.21 10.13 -8.15
N GLY A 570 -7.79 10.41 -6.91
CA GLY A 570 -8.66 11.06 -5.93
C GLY A 570 -9.10 12.47 -6.34
N PHE A 571 -8.22 13.24 -6.98
CA PHE A 571 -8.54 14.55 -7.53
C PHE A 571 -9.58 14.49 -8.65
N ILE A 572 -9.52 13.47 -9.52
CA ILE A 572 -10.52 13.27 -10.58
C ILE A 572 -11.86 12.83 -9.99
N TRP A 573 -11.84 11.89 -9.04
CA TRP A 573 -13.03 11.40 -8.35
C TRP A 573 -13.63 12.37 -7.32
N ASP A 574 -13.00 13.52 -7.11
CA ASP A 574 -13.44 14.53 -6.13
C ASP A 574 -13.60 13.97 -4.70
N ILE A 575 -12.75 13.01 -4.32
CA ILE A 575 -12.70 12.40 -2.98
C ILE A 575 -11.50 12.90 -2.17
N ASN A 576 -11.52 12.72 -0.85
CA ASN A 576 -10.37 13.03 -0.01
C ASN A 576 -9.39 11.85 0.04
N SER A 577 -8.28 11.91 -0.70
CA SER A 577 -7.23 10.88 -0.64
C SER A 577 -6.41 10.87 0.64
N PHE A 578 -6.61 11.82 1.56
CA PHE A 578 -5.66 12.10 2.64
C PHE A 578 -6.20 11.87 4.05
N ASP A 579 -7.49 11.49 4.18
CA ASP A 579 -8.07 10.99 5.42
C ASP A 579 -8.24 9.45 5.41
N GLN A 580 -8.71 8.89 6.53
CA GLN A 580 -8.96 7.44 6.69
C GLN A 580 -10.03 7.13 7.76
N TRP A 581 -11.18 7.80 7.75
CA TRP A 581 -12.22 7.62 8.79
C TRP A 581 -12.73 6.18 8.93
N GLY A 582 -12.65 5.37 7.87
CA GLY A 582 -13.14 3.99 7.83
C GLY A 582 -12.48 3.03 8.85
N VAL A 583 -11.30 3.35 9.38
CA VAL A 583 -10.60 2.47 10.33
C VAL A 583 -11.00 2.68 11.80
N GLU A 584 -11.72 3.76 12.12
CA GLU A 584 -11.97 4.16 13.52
C GLU A 584 -13.00 3.27 14.23
N LEU A 585 -14.04 2.81 13.51
CA LEU A 585 -15.08 1.96 14.09
C LEU A 585 -14.49 0.66 14.66
N GLY A 586 -13.58 0.01 13.91
CA GLY A 586 -12.89 -1.20 14.35
C GLY A 586 -12.09 -0.97 15.64
N LYS A 587 -11.38 0.16 15.74
CA LYS A 587 -10.59 0.52 16.94
C LYS A 587 -11.48 0.71 18.18
N VAL A 588 -12.62 1.37 18.03
CA VAL A 588 -13.58 1.57 19.14
C VAL A 588 -14.14 0.23 19.62
N LEU A 589 -14.58 -0.62 18.69
CA LEU A 589 -15.12 -1.94 19.03
C LEU A 589 -14.06 -2.84 19.67
N ALA A 590 -12.83 -2.85 19.16
CA ALA A 590 -11.72 -3.62 19.72
C ALA A 590 -11.37 -3.20 21.15
N LYS A 591 -11.38 -1.90 21.47
CA LYS A 591 -11.17 -1.40 22.84
C LYS A 591 -12.23 -1.93 23.80
N ARG A 592 -13.49 -2.00 23.36
CA ARG A 592 -14.61 -2.53 24.16
C ARG A 592 -14.47 -4.03 24.38
N VAL A 593 -14.13 -4.80 23.34
CA VAL A 593 -13.83 -6.23 23.46
C VAL A 593 -12.65 -6.47 24.40
N ARG A 594 -11.57 -5.69 24.29
CA ARG A 594 -10.41 -5.78 25.19
C ARG A 594 -10.78 -5.57 26.66
N LYS A 595 -11.61 -4.57 26.96
CA LYS A 595 -12.13 -4.34 28.31
C LYS A 595 -12.92 -5.54 28.80
N GLN A 596 -13.87 -6.04 27.99
CA GLN A 596 -14.66 -7.22 28.34
C GLN A 596 -13.80 -8.47 28.56
N LEU A 597 -12.78 -8.71 27.72
CA LEU A 597 -11.87 -9.85 27.88
C LEU A 597 -11.09 -9.77 29.20
N ASN A 598 -10.63 -8.58 29.59
CA ASN A 598 -9.98 -8.38 30.88
C ASN A 598 -10.96 -8.64 32.04
N GLU A 599 -12.16 -8.04 32.00
CA GLU A 599 -13.20 -8.22 33.01
C GLU A 599 -13.62 -9.68 33.18
N SER A 600 -13.85 -10.39 32.09
CA SER A 600 -14.26 -11.80 32.15
C SER A 600 -13.12 -12.73 32.56
N ARG A 601 -11.91 -12.50 32.06
CA ARG A 601 -10.77 -13.39 32.33
C ARG A 601 -10.25 -13.25 33.75
N TYR A 602 -10.18 -12.03 34.27
CA TYR A 602 -9.47 -11.74 35.51
C TYR A 602 -10.40 -11.38 36.68
N PHE A 603 -11.63 -10.97 36.40
CA PHE A 603 -12.59 -10.54 37.44
C PHE A 603 -13.90 -11.33 37.42
N GLY A 604 -13.97 -12.44 36.66
CA GLY A 604 -15.09 -13.39 36.67
C GLY A 604 -16.41 -12.83 36.13
N ARG A 605 -16.37 -11.69 35.42
CA ARG A 605 -17.59 -11.04 34.93
C ARG A 605 -18.13 -11.70 33.66
N PRO A 606 -19.44 -11.93 33.54
CA PRO A 606 -20.00 -12.47 32.31
C PRO A 606 -19.81 -11.52 31.13
N ILE A 607 -19.89 -12.05 29.91
CA ILE A 607 -19.85 -11.22 28.70
C ILE A 607 -21.13 -10.41 28.61
N SER A 608 -21.01 -9.10 28.39
CA SER A 608 -22.15 -8.19 28.28
C SER A 608 -23.15 -8.61 27.19
N GLU A 609 -24.44 -8.51 27.51
CA GLU A 609 -25.53 -8.77 26.55
C GLU A 609 -25.58 -7.75 25.40
N GLU A 610 -24.91 -6.62 25.56
CA GLU A 610 -24.81 -5.58 24.52
C GLU A 610 -23.92 -6.00 23.33
N PHE A 611 -23.17 -7.10 23.44
CA PHE A 611 -22.55 -7.76 22.28
C PHE A 611 -23.60 -8.65 21.58
N ASN A 612 -23.56 -8.71 20.25
CA ASN A 612 -24.45 -9.61 19.51
C ASN A 612 -24.15 -11.09 19.86
N ALA A 613 -25.14 -11.96 19.69
CA ALA A 613 -25.06 -13.36 20.09
C ALA A 613 -23.83 -14.09 19.51
N SER A 614 -23.52 -13.87 18.23
CA SER A 614 -22.36 -14.52 17.59
C SER A 614 -21.04 -14.10 18.24
N THR A 615 -20.85 -12.80 18.50
CA THR A 615 -19.65 -12.30 19.18
C THR A 615 -19.56 -12.84 20.60
N ARG A 616 -20.67 -12.90 21.35
CA ARG A 616 -20.69 -13.47 22.70
C ARG A 616 -20.28 -14.94 22.71
N ASP A 617 -20.93 -15.77 21.90
CA ASP A 617 -20.66 -17.21 21.84
C ASP A 617 -19.20 -17.51 21.50
N LEU A 618 -18.61 -16.74 20.57
CA LEU A 618 -17.21 -16.86 20.20
C LEU A 618 -16.27 -16.39 21.31
N MET A 619 -16.59 -15.28 21.99
CA MET A 619 -15.80 -14.81 23.13
C MET A 619 -15.88 -15.78 24.31
N GLU A 620 -17.04 -16.38 24.59
CA GLU A 620 -17.18 -17.43 25.61
C GLU A 620 -16.35 -18.66 25.27
N ARG A 621 -16.37 -19.08 24.01
CA ARG A 621 -15.53 -20.20 23.54
C ARG A 621 -14.04 -19.86 23.66
N TYR A 622 -13.64 -18.64 23.32
CA TYR A 622 -12.26 -18.16 23.46
C TYR A 622 -11.82 -18.11 24.93
N LEU A 623 -12.67 -17.61 25.84
CA LEU A 623 -12.37 -17.50 27.26
C LEU A 623 -12.30 -18.86 27.96
N ARG A 624 -13.08 -19.86 27.51
CA ARG A 624 -12.98 -21.26 27.98
C ARG A 624 -11.68 -21.95 27.55
N GLY A 625 -11.03 -21.47 26.50
CA GLY A 625 -9.73 -21.99 26.07
C GLY A 625 -8.61 -21.64 27.04
N GLN A 626 -7.60 -22.51 27.13
CA GLN A 626 -6.38 -22.22 27.90
C GLN A 626 -5.55 -21.17 27.17
N VAL A 627 -5.15 -20.12 27.89
CA VAL A 627 -4.12 -19.17 27.44
C VAL A 627 -2.83 -19.50 28.16
N GLY A 628 -1.72 -19.54 27.42
CA GLY A 628 -0.40 -19.82 27.97
C GLY A 628 0.20 -18.70 28.84
N CYS A 629 -0.52 -17.61 29.08
CA CYS A 629 -0.06 -16.47 29.87
C CYS A 629 -1.21 -15.83 30.66
N VAL A 630 -1.01 -15.58 31.95
CA VAL A 630 -1.93 -14.88 32.84
C VAL A 630 -1.17 -13.85 33.68
N PHE A 631 -1.81 -12.72 33.97
CA PHE A 631 -1.24 -11.70 34.84
C PHE A 631 -1.49 -12.03 36.30
N ASN A 632 -0.47 -11.85 37.15
CA ASN A 632 -0.62 -11.96 38.60
C ASN A 632 -1.40 -10.76 39.17
N GLU A 633 -1.15 -9.56 38.64
CA GLU A 633 -1.85 -8.33 38.98
C GLU A 633 -2.50 -7.74 37.71
N PRO A 634 -3.75 -8.14 37.41
CA PRO A 634 -4.45 -7.67 36.22
C PRO A 634 -4.89 -6.21 36.39
N PHE A 635 -4.82 -5.43 35.31
CA PHE A 635 -5.34 -4.07 35.27
C PHE A 635 -6.84 -4.04 35.55
N ASP A 636 -7.29 -3.23 36.51
CA ASP A 636 -8.71 -3.07 36.88
C ASP A 636 -9.27 -1.76 36.29
N TYR A 637 -10.10 -1.88 35.26
CA TYR A 637 -10.75 -0.75 34.59
C TYR A 637 -11.69 0.06 35.50
N HIS A 638 -12.10 -0.45 36.67
CA HIS A 638 -13.01 0.23 37.59
C HIS A 638 -12.28 0.96 38.71
N ARG A 639 -11.07 0.50 39.07
CA ARG A 639 -10.28 1.11 40.16
C ARG A 639 -9.46 2.30 39.66
N ASP A 640 -8.96 2.23 38.43
CA ASP A 640 -8.08 3.27 37.87
C ASP A 640 -8.81 4.43 37.15
N THR A 641 -10.13 4.36 37.00
CA THR A 641 -10.94 5.53 36.60
C THR A 641 -11.05 6.58 37.71
N ASP A 642 -10.96 6.17 38.98
CA ASP A 642 -11.06 7.06 40.15
C ASP A 642 -9.71 7.66 40.59
N THR A 643 -8.58 7.07 40.17
CA THR A 643 -7.22 7.52 40.55
C THR A 643 -6.55 8.39 39.51
N GLY A 644 -7.17 8.59 38.34
CA GLY A 644 -6.58 9.33 37.21
C GLY A 644 -5.37 8.63 36.57
N ARG A 645 -5.07 7.38 36.94
CA ARG A 645 -4.01 6.59 36.31
C ARG A 645 -4.45 6.13 34.93
N SER A 646 -3.98 6.86 33.92
CA SER A 646 -4.08 6.39 32.54
C SER A 646 -3.26 5.09 32.38
N PRO A 647 -3.75 4.07 31.64
CA PRO A 647 -2.99 2.86 31.29
C PRO A 647 -1.81 3.11 30.33
N LEU A 648 -1.37 4.36 30.23
CA LEU A 648 -0.34 4.87 29.34
C LEU A 648 1.01 4.95 30.04
#